data_AF-M2Y2C1-F1
#
_entry.id   AF-M2Y2C1-F1
#
_cell.length_a   1.000
_cell.length_b   1.000
_cell.length_c   1.000
_cell.angle_alpha   90.00
_cell.angle_beta   90.00
_cell.angle_gamma   90.00
#
_symmetry.space_group_name_H-M   'P 1'
#
loop_
_entity.id
_entity.type
_entity.pdbx_description
1 polymer ?
#
loop_
_entity_poly.entity_id
_entity_poly.type
_entity_poly.pdbx_seq_one_letter_code
_entity_poly.pdbx_strand_id
1 'polypeptide(L)'
;MSSQDSPRVEAYADSSPTSPLKPLSPSTLPQWIRQTLPRNGVFSSARIRVSLVALGCMLLGWTLTSMLGPSESGLSGLETVYDAASGGVLDDPNGFGAASSYIKQQPGILGDSDPDDELENDMESGPQKEQTVSGALAELHHAVKGKIQSWNPYHAGPYDSIAEHASHNSTRYGKQKVANVTDSGLVGGETVHHGMSEEESLGARTRIGKCTILFNSNTYWERAIRSHERHDKQHGYRLHVLRQQLMDDVWSKPAYILSLLLRELAKPESDRLEWIFWVDADTIILNPYIPIEVFLPKPGSEFDDVHLMYSNDWNGLNNGVFPVRVNQWSAQLFSAITSFRHYRPEAPLVFRDQSAMDMLMKEPAFANNIVQSPQRWFNAYQGEHNETLAPFQIRRGDFLVHFAGVPNREERMNYWLERAEQHLDDWEIPVKSTSYLQEVRDFWSEQSAARKGRREAVAKVRLTSKELVTKIDQQLDDYGDRLLVTEKESIITTKEALNRLLEAPNPTNPYDTTLLSEATEKLTSATTPLQTAIEAAHKSLLTSAHEAIFAGEKDLLEGGFSAGIQNPEMTKINEAVKHLKLLVMMPQEEWSRHDVTAATEAVTQARVALKAKSEALIKEGEEKKAKAVGGGVVPTPMGGVVPTAAGDMIESVDTIWGITLTPAGLATVPTREAFVLSAGAEVLR
;
A
#
# COMPACT_ATOMS: atom_id res chain seq x y z
N MET A 1 -2.95 88.02 -11.00
CA MET A 1 -2.34 88.14 -9.64
C MET A 1 -1.52 86.88 -9.41
N SER A 2 -0.44 86.95 -8.62
CA SER A 2 0.51 85.88 -8.20
C SER A 2 0.14 84.43 -8.62
N SER A 3 0.87 83.69 -9.46
CA SER A 3 2.27 83.20 -9.34
C SER A 3 2.58 82.52 -7.99
N GLN A 4 3.30 81.40 -7.88
CA GLN A 4 3.64 80.26 -8.76
C GLN A 4 4.30 79.18 -7.85
N ASP A 5 4.86 78.12 -8.43
CA ASP A 5 6.02 77.33 -7.92
C ASP A 5 5.87 76.35 -6.73
N SER A 6 6.13 75.08 -7.03
CA SER A 6 6.91 74.12 -6.23
C SER A 6 8.43 74.33 -6.51
N PRO A 7 9.46 73.69 -5.88
CA PRO A 7 9.48 72.32 -5.32
C PRO A 7 10.50 72.11 -4.14
N ARG A 8 11.17 70.93 -4.10
CA ARG A 8 12.18 70.37 -3.17
C ARG A 8 11.60 69.60 -1.97
N VAL A 9 12.04 68.38 -1.58
CA VAL A 9 13.32 67.60 -1.70
C VAL A 9 14.38 67.95 -0.64
N GLU A 10 14.52 67.09 0.38
CA GLU A 10 15.80 66.50 0.84
C GLU A 10 15.56 65.31 1.80
N ALA A 11 16.62 64.71 2.39
CA ALA A 11 16.61 63.37 3.01
C ALA A 11 17.29 63.31 4.41
N TYR A 12 17.65 62.10 4.88
CA TYR A 12 18.21 61.74 6.20
C TYR A 12 17.23 61.80 7.39
N ALA A 13 17.38 61.05 8.50
CA ALA A 13 18.46 60.12 8.89
C ALA A 13 17.94 58.83 9.58
N ASP A 14 18.83 57.84 9.74
CA ASP A 14 18.67 56.64 10.57
C ASP A 14 18.96 56.93 12.07
N SER A 15 18.25 56.26 12.98
CA SER A 15 18.75 55.96 14.34
C SER A 15 17.83 54.99 15.11
N SER A 16 18.33 53.79 15.39
CA SER A 16 17.74 52.88 16.38
C SER A 16 18.43 53.02 17.75
N PRO A 17 17.69 52.98 18.88
CA PRO A 17 18.28 52.80 20.21
C PRO A 17 17.99 51.39 20.78
N THR A 18 19.02 50.73 21.31
CA THR A 18 18.95 49.36 21.84
C THR A 18 18.75 49.28 23.35
N SER A 19 17.83 48.42 23.79
CA SER A 19 17.83 47.76 25.13
C SER A 19 17.60 48.67 26.37
N PRO A 20 17.42 48.10 27.58
CA PRO A 20 16.41 47.09 27.90
C PRO A 20 15.61 47.46 29.18
N LEU A 21 14.32 47.13 29.27
CA LEU A 21 13.52 47.32 30.49
C LEU A 21 12.87 46.05 31.03
N LYS A 22 12.77 45.98 32.35
CA LYS A 22 12.34 44.82 33.15
C LYS A 22 10.82 44.63 33.13
N PRO A 23 10.30 43.41 33.41
CA PRO A 23 8.88 43.08 33.27
C PRO A 23 7.97 43.91 34.18
N LEU A 24 6.80 44.26 33.64
CA LEU A 24 5.71 44.93 34.35
C LEU A 24 5.05 43.98 35.38
N SER A 25 4.55 44.54 36.49
CA SER A 25 3.90 43.76 37.54
C SER A 25 2.45 43.37 37.20
N PRO A 26 1.87 42.32 37.81
CA PRO A 26 0.57 41.77 37.39
C PRO A 26 -0.67 42.60 37.75
N SER A 27 -0.50 43.81 38.32
CA SER A 27 -1.59 44.57 38.96
C SER A 27 -2.39 45.48 38.03
N THR A 28 -2.02 45.60 36.75
CA THR A 28 -2.61 46.56 35.78
C THR A 28 -3.50 45.94 34.69
N LEU A 29 -3.75 44.63 34.72
CA LEU A 29 -4.61 43.96 33.72
C LEU A 29 -6.12 44.16 34.00
N PRO A 30 -6.95 44.47 32.97
CA PRO A 30 -8.40 44.61 33.09
C PRO A 30 -9.11 43.38 33.68
N GLN A 31 -10.22 43.61 34.40
CA GLN A 31 -10.96 42.53 35.11
C GLN A 31 -11.45 41.40 34.19
N TRP A 32 -11.75 41.68 32.92
CA TRP A 32 -12.26 40.69 31.97
C TRP A 32 -11.21 39.68 31.48
N ILE A 33 -9.92 39.88 31.80
CA ILE A 33 -8.83 38.94 31.47
C ILE A 33 -8.53 37.98 32.66
N ARG A 34 -9.17 38.17 33.82
CA ARG A 34 -8.98 37.30 35.00
C ARG A 34 -9.72 35.96 34.83
N GLN A 35 -9.03 34.97 34.27
CA GLN A 35 -9.51 33.59 34.20
C GLN A 35 -9.89 33.06 35.60
N THR A 36 -11.11 32.56 35.74
CA THR A 36 -11.62 31.94 36.96
C THR A 36 -11.33 30.44 36.95
N LEU A 37 -10.56 29.97 37.94
CA LEU A 37 -10.34 28.54 38.18
C LEU A 37 -11.68 27.84 38.49
N PRO A 38 -12.04 26.75 37.81
CA PRO A 38 -13.27 26.01 38.09
C PRO A 38 -13.16 25.27 39.43
N ARG A 39 -14.05 25.58 40.37
CA ARG A 39 -14.25 24.75 41.58
C ARG A 39 -14.98 23.46 41.18
N ASN A 40 -14.45 22.31 41.60
CA ASN A 40 -15.10 21.02 41.42
C ASN A 40 -16.40 20.94 42.22
N GLY A 41 -17.53 21.17 41.55
CA GLY A 41 -18.86 20.84 42.04
C GLY A 41 -19.37 19.56 41.37
N VAL A 42 -19.51 18.47 42.14
CA VAL A 42 -20.14 17.25 41.66
C VAL A 42 -21.64 17.51 41.52
N PHE A 43 -22.25 17.04 40.43
CA PHE A 43 -23.65 17.28 40.02
C PHE A 43 -24.01 18.74 39.66
N SER A 44 -23.60 19.18 38.47
CA SER A 44 -24.23 20.33 37.80
C SER A 44 -25.39 19.88 36.89
N SER A 45 -26.53 20.57 36.97
CA SER A 45 -27.78 20.21 36.28
C SER A 45 -27.70 20.26 34.75
N ALA A 46 -26.69 20.92 34.19
CA ALA A 46 -26.43 20.96 32.75
C ALA A 46 -26.11 19.57 32.16
N ARG A 47 -25.31 18.75 32.86
CA ARG A 47 -24.94 17.41 32.35
C ARG A 47 -26.15 16.48 32.24
N ILE A 48 -27.04 16.52 33.23
CA ILE A 48 -28.28 15.73 33.24
C ILE A 48 -29.18 16.12 32.04
N ARG A 49 -29.27 17.43 31.72
CA ARG A 49 -30.03 17.89 30.54
C ARG A 49 -29.43 17.39 29.23
N VAL A 50 -28.11 17.43 29.07
CA VAL A 50 -27.43 16.90 27.87
C VAL A 50 -27.65 15.38 27.74
N SER A 51 -27.53 14.62 28.83
CA SER A 51 -27.80 13.18 28.84
C SER A 51 -29.26 12.84 28.51
N LEU A 52 -30.23 13.63 28.99
CA LEU A 52 -31.65 13.44 28.66
C LEU A 52 -31.96 13.77 27.19
N VAL A 53 -31.33 14.80 26.61
CA VAL A 53 -31.46 15.09 25.18
C VAL A 53 -30.83 13.98 24.35
N ALA A 54 -29.63 13.49 24.71
CA ALA A 54 -29.00 12.36 24.03
C ALA A 54 -29.85 11.08 24.08
N LEU A 55 -30.42 10.75 25.24
CA LEU A 55 -31.37 9.63 25.38
C LEU A 55 -32.65 9.84 24.55
N GLY A 56 -33.16 11.07 24.49
CA GLY A 56 -34.30 11.42 23.63
C GLY A 56 -34.00 11.22 22.14
N CYS A 57 -32.81 11.63 21.68
CA CYS A 57 -32.36 11.40 20.30
C CYS A 57 -32.13 9.91 20.00
N MET A 58 -31.58 9.13 20.95
CA MET A 58 -31.43 7.69 20.80
C MET A 58 -32.78 6.96 20.74
N LEU A 59 -33.75 7.35 21.59
CA LEU A 59 -35.11 6.82 21.55
C LEU A 59 -35.82 7.18 20.24
N LEU A 60 -35.71 8.43 19.77
CA LEU A 60 -36.26 8.85 18.47
C LEU A 60 -35.64 8.05 17.32
N GLY A 61 -34.32 7.88 17.30
CA GLY A 61 -33.62 7.05 16.32
C GLY A 61 -34.08 5.60 16.35
N TRP A 62 -34.29 5.03 17.55
CA TRP A 62 -34.80 3.66 17.71
C TRP A 62 -36.27 3.51 17.29
N THR A 63 -37.12 4.52 17.53
CA THR A 63 -38.49 4.53 16.99
C THR A 63 -38.53 4.68 15.47
N LEU A 64 -37.59 5.44 14.87
CA LEU A 64 -37.49 5.55 13.42
C LEU A 64 -37.05 4.22 12.79
N THR A 65 -36.02 3.56 13.33
CA THR A 65 -35.53 2.30 12.77
C THR A 65 -36.46 1.12 13.05
N SER A 66 -37.22 1.12 14.15
CA SER A 66 -38.26 0.10 14.38
C SER A 66 -39.54 0.31 13.57
N MET A 67 -39.84 1.53 13.08
CA MET A 67 -40.87 1.77 12.06
C MET A 67 -40.38 1.59 10.61
N LEU A 68 -39.08 1.37 10.40
CA LEU A 68 -38.45 1.10 9.10
C LEU A 68 -37.83 -0.32 9.01
N GLY A 69 -38.19 -1.21 9.95
CA GLY A 69 -37.95 -2.65 9.82
C GLY A 69 -38.81 -3.26 8.70
N PRO A 70 -38.40 -4.38 8.08
CA PRO A 70 -39.02 -4.89 6.87
C PRO A 70 -40.44 -5.43 7.14
N SER A 71 -41.45 -4.69 6.67
CA SER A 71 -42.82 -5.20 6.53
C SER A 71 -43.01 -5.83 5.15
N GLU A 72 -43.15 -7.16 5.10
CA GLU A 72 -43.52 -7.88 3.87
C GLU A 72 -44.97 -7.55 3.46
N SER A 73 -45.18 -6.51 2.65
CA SER A 73 -46.29 -6.44 1.67
C SER A 73 -46.30 -5.14 0.84
N GLY A 74 -46.36 -5.30 -0.48
CA GLY A 74 -47.11 -4.40 -1.37
C GLY A 74 -46.56 -2.99 -1.62
N LEU A 75 -45.52 -2.87 -2.46
CA LEU A 75 -45.25 -1.63 -3.21
C LEU A 75 -44.67 -1.89 -4.62
N SER A 76 -45.25 -2.86 -5.32
CA SER A 76 -45.00 -3.11 -6.74
C SER A 76 -45.58 -1.98 -7.60
N GLY A 77 -44.78 -0.96 -7.95
CA GLY A 77 -45.27 0.11 -8.84
C GLY A 77 -44.55 1.45 -8.88
N LEU A 78 -43.21 1.53 -8.69
CA LEU A 78 -42.46 2.72 -9.14
C LEU A 78 -40.96 2.45 -9.41
N GLU A 79 -40.64 1.44 -10.22
CA GLU A 79 -39.26 1.11 -10.60
C GLU A 79 -38.94 1.61 -12.01
N THR A 80 -38.79 2.94 -12.15
CA THR A 80 -38.29 3.54 -13.40
C THR A 80 -36.78 3.34 -13.49
N VAL A 81 -36.36 2.33 -14.27
CA VAL A 81 -34.94 2.07 -14.60
C VAL A 81 -34.35 3.30 -15.30
N TYR A 82 -33.30 3.87 -14.72
CA TYR A 82 -32.66 5.08 -15.22
C TYR A 82 -31.48 4.73 -16.14
N ASP A 83 -31.65 4.94 -17.46
CA ASP A 83 -30.54 4.83 -18.39
C ASP A 83 -29.80 6.16 -18.55
N ALA A 84 -28.52 6.17 -18.19
CA ALA A 84 -27.61 7.29 -18.40
C ALA A 84 -26.98 7.36 -19.82
N ALA A 85 -27.26 6.41 -20.72
CA ALA A 85 -26.57 6.28 -22.01
C ALA A 85 -27.46 6.31 -23.27
N SER A 86 -28.76 6.62 -23.16
CA SER A 86 -29.66 6.74 -24.31
C SER A 86 -30.57 7.97 -24.25
N GLY A 87 -30.41 8.85 -25.25
CA GLY A 87 -31.45 9.81 -25.64
C GLY A 87 -32.52 9.10 -26.49
N GLY A 88 -33.35 8.26 -25.88
CA GLY A 88 -34.38 7.50 -26.60
C GLY A 88 -35.38 6.80 -25.68
N VAL A 89 -36.67 7.13 -25.82
CA VAL A 89 -37.77 6.44 -25.14
C VAL A 89 -38.11 5.14 -25.88
N LEU A 90 -38.12 4.03 -25.14
CA LEU A 90 -38.81 2.80 -25.50
C LEU A 90 -39.55 2.29 -24.25
N ASP A 91 -40.88 2.31 -24.31
CA ASP A 91 -41.75 1.80 -23.24
C ASP A 91 -41.95 0.28 -23.34
N ASP A 92 -42.19 -0.34 -22.19
CA ASP A 92 -42.54 -1.76 -21.92
C ASP A 92 -41.40 -2.83 -22.03
N PRO A 93 -40.96 -3.42 -20.90
CA PRO A 93 -40.02 -4.54 -20.87
C PRO A 93 -40.65 -5.94 -20.97
N ASN A 94 -41.99 -6.10 -20.93
CA ASN A 94 -42.65 -7.42 -20.83
C ASN A 94 -42.86 -8.15 -22.18
N GLY A 95 -41.95 -7.94 -23.15
CA GLY A 95 -42.17 -8.30 -24.56
C GLY A 95 -41.40 -9.49 -25.14
N PHE A 96 -40.49 -10.14 -24.40
CA PHE A 96 -39.63 -11.20 -24.96
C PHE A 96 -40.02 -12.62 -24.48
N GLY A 97 -40.52 -13.45 -25.41
CA GLY A 97 -40.60 -14.91 -25.19
C GLY A 97 -41.92 -15.62 -25.49
N ALA A 98 -42.88 -15.04 -26.23
CA ALA A 98 -44.16 -15.69 -26.53
C ALA A 98 -44.65 -15.54 -27.98
N ALA A 99 -45.27 -16.62 -28.49
CA ALA A 99 -46.18 -16.66 -29.66
C ALA A 99 -45.67 -16.10 -31.01
N SER A 100 -44.73 -16.80 -31.66
CA SER A 100 -44.59 -16.71 -33.12
C SER A 100 -45.75 -17.45 -33.82
N SER A 101 -46.38 -16.83 -34.82
CA SER A 101 -47.51 -17.39 -35.57
C SER A 101 -47.27 -17.39 -37.09
N TYR A 102 -46.67 -18.50 -37.57
CA TYR A 102 -46.78 -19.07 -38.92
C TYR A 102 -46.97 -18.13 -40.14
N ILE A 103 -45.90 -17.92 -40.92
CA ILE A 103 -45.91 -18.24 -42.37
C ILE A 103 -44.59 -18.93 -42.79
N LYS A 104 -44.69 -20.25 -43.01
CA LYS A 104 -43.99 -21.09 -44.03
C LYS A 104 -42.44 -21.01 -44.19
N GLN A 105 -41.75 -22.01 -43.62
CA GLN A 105 -40.38 -22.40 -43.97
C GLN A 105 -40.27 -23.18 -45.31
N GLN A 106 -39.04 -23.33 -45.80
CA GLN A 106 -38.54 -24.49 -46.56
C GLN A 106 -37.27 -25.01 -45.85
N PRO A 107 -37.03 -26.34 -45.76
CA PRO A 107 -35.82 -26.91 -45.15
C PRO A 107 -34.63 -26.88 -46.13
N GLY A 108 -33.36 -27.02 -45.72
CA GLY A 108 -32.82 -27.29 -44.37
C GLY A 108 -31.98 -28.57 -44.32
N ILE A 109 -30.92 -28.61 -43.49
CA ILE A 109 -30.22 -29.82 -43.03
C ILE A 109 -29.41 -29.46 -41.77
N LEU A 110 -29.48 -30.29 -40.73
CA LEU A 110 -28.58 -30.28 -39.57
C LEU A 110 -27.50 -31.35 -39.75
N GLY A 111 -26.37 -31.16 -39.06
CA GLY A 111 -25.29 -32.15 -38.96
C GLY A 111 -24.39 -31.80 -37.78
N ASP A 112 -24.72 -32.33 -36.61
CA ASP A 112 -23.96 -32.22 -35.36
C ASP A 112 -23.59 -33.63 -34.91
N SER A 113 -22.29 -33.95 -34.86
CA SER A 113 -21.67 -35.11 -34.19
C SER A 113 -20.16 -35.16 -34.45
N ASP A 114 -19.35 -35.17 -33.38
CA ASP A 114 -18.01 -35.78 -33.40
C ASP A 114 -18.13 -37.32 -33.38
N PRO A 115 -17.07 -38.05 -33.77
CA PRO A 115 -16.21 -38.64 -32.73
C PRO A 115 -14.69 -38.65 -33.05
N ASP A 116 -13.91 -39.11 -32.07
CA ASP A 116 -12.44 -39.05 -31.99
C ASP A 116 -11.64 -40.03 -32.89
N ASP A 117 -10.31 -39.83 -32.89
CA ASP A 117 -9.20 -40.75 -33.20
C ASP A 117 -9.14 -41.45 -34.59
N GLU A 118 -8.14 -41.07 -35.40
CA GLU A 118 -6.92 -41.88 -35.57
C GLU A 118 -5.75 -41.10 -36.22
N LEU A 119 -4.55 -41.66 -36.19
CA LEU A 119 -3.29 -41.09 -36.70
C LEU A 119 -3.05 -41.49 -38.16
N GLU A 120 -2.51 -40.58 -38.99
CA GLU A 120 -1.31 -40.87 -39.79
C GLU A 120 -0.66 -39.61 -40.39
N ASN A 121 0.61 -39.72 -40.78
CA ASN A 121 1.28 -38.70 -41.61
C ASN A 121 0.94 -38.95 -43.08
N ASP A 122 1.00 -37.91 -43.92
CA ASP A 122 2.00 -37.98 -45.00
C ASP A 122 2.39 -36.61 -45.57
N MET A 123 3.60 -36.55 -46.13
CA MET A 123 4.10 -35.39 -46.88
C MET A 123 4.09 -35.70 -48.38
N GLU A 124 3.22 -35.07 -49.17
CA GLU A 124 3.54 -34.91 -50.59
C GLU A 124 3.01 -33.61 -51.21
N SER A 125 3.68 -33.18 -52.28
CA SER A 125 3.49 -31.86 -52.90
C SER A 125 2.78 -31.96 -54.25
N GLY A 126 1.70 -31.21 -54.41
CA GLY A 126 0.95 -31.12 -55.66
C GLY A 126 0.48 -29.70 -55.97
N PRO A 127 0.47 -29.26 -57.24
CA PRO A 127 0.11 -27.89 -57.60
C PRO A 127 -1.39 -27.65 -57.43
N GLN A 128 -1.76 -26.82 -56.45
CA GLN A 128 -3.16 -26.42 -56.28
C GLN A 128 -3.64 -25.58 -57.47
N LYS A 129 -4.76 -26.01 -58.04
CA LYS A 129 -5.44 -25.37 -59.18
C LYS A 129 -6.32 -24.25 -58.62
N GLU A 130 -6.00 -22.98 -58.90
CA GLU A 130 -6.81 -21.84 -58.41
C GLU A 130 -8.29 -22.03 -58.76
N GLN A 131 -9.17 -22.00 -57.75
CA GLN A 131 -10.60 -22.13 -57.94
C GLN A 131 -11.18 -20.79 -58.45
N THR A 132 -11.57 -20.76 -59.71
CA THR A 132 -12.11 -19.56 -60.36
C THR A 132 -13.56 -19.29 -59.92
N VAL A 133 -13.72 -18.44 -58.89
CA VAL A 133 -15.04 -17.93 -58.48
C VAL A 133 -15.54 -16.91 -59.52
N SER A 134 -16.72 -17.14 -60.09
CA SER A 134 -17.34 -16.28 -61.11
C SER A 134 -18.60 -15.57 -60.61
N GLY A 135 -18.78 -14.30 -60.96
CA GLY A 135 -19.91 -13.46 -60.55
C GLY A 135 -19.51 -12.35 -59.58
N ALA A 136 -20.46 -11.74 -58.87
CA ALA A 136 -20.21 -10.58 -57.99
C ALA A 136 -19.16 -10.83 -56.88
N LEU A 137 -18.96 -12.08 -56.48
CA LEU A 137 -17.91 -12.49 -55.53
C LEU A 137 -16.48 -12.36 -56.11
N ALA A 138 -16.31 -12.36 -57.43
CA ALA A 138 -15.02 -12.17 -58.08
C ALA A 138 -14.48 -10.74 -57.91
N GLU A 139 -15.37 -9.73 -57.96
CA GLU A 139 -15.02 -8.32 -57.71
C GLU A 139 -14.60 -8.12 -56.25
N LEU A 140 -15.33 -8.74 -55.30
CA LEU A 140 -14.97 -8.75 -53.89
C LEU A 140 -13.59 -9.42 -53.69
N HIS A 141 -13.36 -10.57 -54.31
CA HIS A 141 -12.09 -11.29 -54.19
C HIS A 141 -10.91 -10.48 -54.75
N HIS A 142 -11.07 -9.78 -55.88
CA HIS A 142 -10.04 -8.86 -56.39
C HIS A 142 -9.81 -7.65 -55.46
N ALA A 143 -10.88 -7.02 -54.98
CA ALA A 143 -10.80 -5.87 -54.07
C ALA A 143 -10.13 -6.20 -52.73
N VAL A 144 -10.28 -7.46 -52.26
CA VAL A 144 -9.66 -7.96 -51.02
C VAL A 144 -8.23 -8.46 -51.27
N LYS A 145 -7.95 -9.24 -52.35
CA LYS A 145 -6.60 -9.76 -52.68
C LYS A 145 -5.58 -8.62 -52.80
N GLY A 146 -5.98 -7.48 -53.39
CA GLY A 146 -5.15 -6.28 -53.49
C GLY A 146 -4.91 -5.50 -52.18
N LYS A 147 -5.80 -5.65 -51.18
CA LYS A 147 -5.62 -5.02 -49.84
C LYS A 147 -4.86 -5.90 -48.86
N ILE A 148 -5.01 -7.22 -48.91
CA ILE A 148 -4.28 -8.14 -48.02
C ILE A 148 -2.78 -8.10 -48.32
N GLN A 149 -2.37 -7.93 -49.58
CA GLN A 149 -0.95 -7.83 -49.95
C GLN A 149 -0.22 -6.58 -49.42
N SER A 150 -0.92 -5.51 -49.02
CA SER A 150 -0.28 -4.33 -48.40
C SER A 150 -0.10 -4.46 -46.88
N TRP A 151 -0.53 -5.58 -46.27
CA TRP A 151 -0.46 -5.84 -44.83
C TRP A 151 0.60 -6.89 -44.44
N ASN A 152 1.66 -7.04 -45.24
CA ASN A 152 2.86 -7.80 -44.85
C ASN A 152 3.99 -6.83 -44.43
N PRO A 153 4.29 -6.69 -43.13
CA PRO A 153 5.28 -5.72 -42.63
C PRO A 153 6.75 -6.07 -42.95
N TYR A 154 7.02 -7.19 -43.64
CA TYR A 154 8.39 -7.65 -43.94
C TYR A 154 8.74 -7.69 -45.43
N HIS A 155 7.91 -7.13 -46.32
CA HIS A 155 8.19 -7.17 -47.77
C HIS A 155 9.03 -5.97 -48.25
N ALA A 156 10.33 -6.02 -47.96
CA ALA A 156 11.30 -5.08 -48.53
C ALA A 156 11.58 -5.42 -50.00
N GLY A 157 11.04 -4.63 -50.93
CA GLY A 157 11.32 -4.76 -52.37
C GLY A 157 12.78 -4.40 -52.71
N PRO A 158 13.41 -5.08 -53.69
CA PRO A 158 14.79 -4.81 -54.06
C PRO A 158 14.97 -3.42 -54.71
N TYR A 159 16.13 -2.82 -54.47
CA TYR A 159 16.50 -1.48 -54.91
C TYR A 159 17.24 -1.54 -56.25
N ASP A 160 16.52 -1.46 -57.36
CA ASP A 160 17.11 -1.34 -58.70
C ASP A 160 17.24 0.12 -59.15
N SER A 161 18.20 0.38 -60.03
CA SER A 161 18.62 1.73 -60.42
C SER A 161 19.00 1.83 -61.90
N ILE A 162 19.30 3.06 -62.36
CA ILE A 162 19.80 3.42 -63.72
C ILE A 162 18.71 3.57 -64.81
N ALA A 163 18.14 4.79 -64.81
CA ALA A 163 18.22 5.79 -65.88
C ALA A 163 17.55 5.64 -67.28
N GLU A 164 16.97 6.78 -67.66
CA GLU A 164 17.12 7.50 -68.95
C GLU A 164 16.02 7.51 -70.05
N HIS A 165 15.83 8.73 -70.56
CA HIS A 165 15.21 9.18 -71.81
C HIS A 165 13.80 8.71 -72.25
N ALA A 166 12.80 9.58 -71.99
CA ALA A 166 12.04 10.27 -73.06
C ALA A 166 11.31 11.51 -72.50
N SER A 167 11.02 12.50 -73.36
CA SER A 167 10.34 13.76 -72.99
C SER A 167 9.02 13.94 -73.73
N HIS A 168 8.01 14.60 -73.11
CA HIS A 168 7.54 15.92 -73.58
C HIS A 168 6.39 16.53 -72.74
N ASN A 169 6.62 17.78 -72.33
CA ASN A 169 5.71 18.90 -72.03
C ASN A 169 4.18 18.65 -71.93
N SER A 170 3.62 18.97 -70.75
CA SER A 170 2.31 19.63 -70.65
C SER A 170 2.25 20.52 -69.41
N THR A 171 2.52 21.82 -69.56
CA THR A 171 2.42 22.80 -68.47
C THR A 171 0.96 23.13 -68.15
N ARG A 172 0.49 22.77 -66.95
CA ARG A 172 -0.67 23.41 -66.31
C ARG A 172 -0.30 23.86 -64.89
N TYR A 173 -0.37 25.16 -64.65
CA TYR A 173 -0.37 25.73 -63.31
C TYR A 173 -1.69 25.36 -62.60
N GLY A 174 -1.70 24.22 -61.91
CA GLY A 174 -2.68 23.93 -60.86
C GLY A 174 -2.06 24.28 -59.51
N LYS A 175 -2.76 25.05 -58.67
CA LYS A 175 -2.38 25.18 -57.25
C LYS A 175 -2.59 23.83 -56.58
N GLN A 176 -1.52 23.05 -56.45
CA GLN A 176 -1.57 21.77 -55.76
C GLN A 176 -1.78 22.06 -54.27
N LYS A 177 -3.02 21.88 -53.81
CA LYS A 177 -3.38 21.97 -52.40
C LYS A 177 -2.55 20.90 -51.67
N VAL A 178 -1.69 21.31 -50.73
CA VAL A 178 -1.02 20.34 -49.85
C VAL A 178 -2.14 19.61 -49.10
N ALA A 179 -2.16 18.28 -49.19
CA ALA A 179 -3.14 17.48 -48.47
C ALA A 179 -2.67 17.35 -47.02
N ASN A 180 -3.45 17.87 -46.07
CA ASN A 180 -3.12 17.76 -44.65
C ASN A 180 -3.08 16.28 -44.23
N VAL A 181 -2.01 15.88 -43.54
CA VAL A 181 -1.75 14.49 -43.13
C VAL A 181 -2.22 14.30 -41.69
N THR A 182 -3.53 14.08 -41.51
CA THR A 182 -4.13 13.84 -40.17
C THR A 182 -5.30 12.85 -40.12
N ASP A 183 -6.09 12.71 -41.20
CA ASP A 183 -7.45 12.15 -41.12
C ASP A 183 -7.54 10.60 -41.14
N SER A 184 -6.43 9.89 -41.37
CA SER A 184 -6.41 8.43 -41.59
C SER A 184 -6.44 7.57 -40.31
N GLY A 185 -6.93 8.13 -39.19
CA GLY A 185 -6.87 7.50 -37.86
C GLY A 185 -7.94 7.96 -36.87
N LEU A 186 -8.99 8.61 -37.35
CA LEU A 186 -10.19 8.89 -36.53
C LEU A 186 -11.05 7.63 -36.40
N VAL A 187 -11.77 7.51 -35.28
CA VAL A 187 -12.81 6.49 -35.14
C VAL A 187 -14.03 6.93 -35.96
N GLY A 188 -14.76 5.98 -36.56
CA GLY A 188 -16.00 6.29 -37.29
C GLY A 188 -16.97 7.08 -36.41
N GLY A 189 -17.34 8.28 -36.84
CA GLY A 189 -18.19 9.19 -36.06
C GLY A 189 -17.49 10.04 -35.01
N GLU A 190 -16.16 10.11 -34.96
CA GLU A 190 -15.43 11.08 -34.15
C GLU A 190 -15.38 12.46 -34.84
N THR A 191 -15.69 13.53 -34.10
CA THR A 191 -15.46 14.93 -34.49
C THR A 191 -14.43 15.55 -33.57
N VAL A 192 -13.29 15.97 -34.12
CA VAL A 192 -12.18 16.59 -33.37
C VAL A 192 -12.18 18.11 -33.60
N HIS A 193 -12.22 18.86 -32.50
CA HIS A 193 -12.25 20.32 -32.50
C HIS A 193 -10.91 20.82 -31.95
N HIS A 194 -10.17 21.60 -32.74
CA HIS A 194 -8.87 22.15 -32.34
C HIS A 194 -9.05 23.54 -31.73
N GLY A 195 -8.58 23.75 -30.50
CA GLY A 195 -8.65 25.05 -29.82
C GLY A 195 -7.82 26.14 -30.49
N MET A 196 -6.63 25.80 -30.97
CA MET A 196 -5.75 26.67 -31.77
C MET A 196 -5.60 26.10 -33.18
N SER A 197 -5.47 26.98 -34.19
CA SER A 197 -5.09 26.56 -35.54
C SER A 197 -3.66 26.00 -35.58
N GLU A 198 -3.31 25.25 -36.62
CA GLU A 198 -1.94 24.72 -36.77
C GLU A 198 -0.88 25.84 -36.90
N GLU A 199 -1.30 27.01 -37.41
CA GLU A 199 -0.48 28.22 -37.55
C GLU A 199 -0.21 28.90 -36.20
N GLU A 200 -1.21 28.95 -35.31
CA GLU A 200 -1.06 29.41 -33.92
C GLU A 200 -0.33 28.37 -33.04
N SER A 201 -0.36 27.10 -33.41
CA SER A 201 0.22 25.96 -32.67
C SER A 201 1.76 25.86 -32.76
N LEU A 202 2.44 26.79 -33.46
CA LEU A 202 3.88 26.78 -33.72
C LEU A 202 4.73 27.01 -32.45
N GLY A 203 4.93 25.92 -31.68
CA GLY A 203 5.79 25.86 -30.49
C GLY A 203 5.05 25.77 -29.15
N ALA A 204 3.72 25.86 -29.15
CA ALA A 204 2.90 25.94 -27.93
C ALA A 204 1.75 24.90 -27.90
N ARG A 205 2.04 23.64 -28.29
CA ARG A 205 1.08 22.54 -28.17
C ARG A 205 0.87 22.18 -26.69
N THR A 206 -0.30 22.50 -26.14
CA THR A 206 -0.72 21.92 -24.86
C THR A 206 -0.84 20.40 -25.01
N ARG A 207 -0.35 19.67 -24.00
CA ARG A 207 -0.40 18.19 -23.99
C ARG A 207 -1.67 17.66 -23.30
N ILE A 208 -2.75 18.45 -23.31
CA ILE A 208 -4.05 18.07 -22.76
C ILE A 208 -5.08 18.08 -23.87
N GLY A 209 -5.85 16.99 -23.99
CA GLY A 209 -7.04 16.93 -24.81
C GLY A 209 -8.25 16.55 -23.95
N LYS A 210 -9.41 17.16 -24.20
CA LYS A 210 -10.68 16.69 -23.67
C LYS A 210 -11.26 15.58 -24.55
N CYS A 211 -12.08 14.71 -23.97
CA CYS A 211 -12.90 13.77 -24.72
C CYS A 211 -14.28 13.59 -24.08
N THR A 212 -15.29 13.31 -24.90
CA THR A 212 -16.69 13.17 -24.50
C THR A 212 -17.49 12.39 -25.55
N ILE A 213 -18.71 11.99 -25.20
CA ILE A 213 -19.65 11.24 -26.04
C ILE A 213 -20.96 12.00 -26.17
N LEU A 214 -21.47 12.16 -27.39
CA LEU A 214 -22.78 12.76 -27.62
C LEU A 214 -23.49 12.13 -28.84
N PHE A 215 -24.24 11.06 -28.56
CA PHE A 215 -25.17 10.42 -29.49
C PHE A 215 -26.49 11.22 -29.55
N ASN A 216 -27.19 11.22 -30.71
CA ASN A 216 -28.56 11.74 -30.88
C ASN A 216 -28.82 13.11 -30.22
N SER A 217 -28.00 14.09 -30.56
CA SER A 217 -27.92 15.39 -29.89
C SER A 217 -29.15 16.31 -30.06
N ASN A 218 -29.33 17.23 -29.10
CA ASN A 218 -30.26 18.36 -29.22
C ASN A 218 -29.61 19.70 -28.81
N THR A 219 -30.41 20.77 -28.81
CA THR A 219 -29.95 22.15 -28.59
C THR A 219 -29.27 22.40 -27.25
N TYR A 220 -29.62 21.68 -26.18
CA TYR A 220 -29.02 21.85 -24.85
C TYR A 220 -27.64 21.17 -24.78
N TRP A 221 -27.53 19.95 -25.30
CA TRP A 221 -26.26 19.22 -25.32
C TRP A 221 -25.24 19.87 -26.26
N GLU A 222 -25.63 20.35 -27.45
CA GLU A 222 -24.71 21.15 -28.28
C GLU A 222 -24.28 22.47 -27.62
N ARG A 223 -25.13 23.10 -26.78
CA ARG A 223 -24.74 24.31 -26.02
C ARG A 223 -23.74 23.98 -24.92
N ALA A 224 -23.91 22.84 -24.23
CA ALA A 224 -22.93 22.31 -23.29
C ALA A 224 -21.58 22.08 -23.97
N ILE A 225 -21.54 21.35 -25.10
CA ILE A 225 -20.32 21.16 -25.91
C ILE A 225 -19.68 22.49 -26.33
N ARG A 226 -20.46 23.50 -26.75
CA ARG A 226 -19.91 24.84 -27.08
C ARG A 226 -19.27 25.56 -25.89
N SER A 227 -19.69 25.30 -24.66
CA SER A 227 -18.99 25.80 -23.46
C SER A 227 -17.58 25.18 -23.32
N HIS A 228 -17.43 23.90 -23.71
CA HIS A 228 -16.13 23.25 -23.80
C HIS A 228 -15.30 23.83 -24.95
N GLU A 229 -15.85 23.96 -26.15
CA GLU A 229 -15.15 24.56 -27.30
C GLU A 229 -14.58 25.96 -27.01
N ARG A 230 -15.35 26.84 -26.33
CA ARG A 230 -14.89 28.19 -25.93
C ARG A 230 -13.63 28.11 -25.07
N HIS A 231 -13.67 27.28 -24.04
CA HIS A 231 -12.56 27.07 -23.12
C HIS A 231 -11.36 26.43 -23.80
N ASP A 232 -11.60 25.44 -24.65
CA ASP A 232 -10.54 24.71 -25.36
C ASP A 232 -9.85 25.60 -26.39
N LYS A 233 -10.60 26.52 -27.00
CA LYS A 233 -10.05 27.63 -27.78
C LYS A 233 -9.22 28.61 -26.96
N GLN A 234 -9.61 28.90 -25.71
CA GLN A 234 -8.87 29.85 -24.87
C GLN A 234 -7.50 29.30 -24.41
N HIS A 235 -7.40 28.01 -24.12
CA HIS A 235 -6.17 27.39 -23.61
C HIS A 235 -5.42 26.53 -24.64
N GLY A 236 -6.00 26.26 -25.82
CA GLY A 236 -5.37 25.54 -26.93
C GLY A 236 -5.57 24.03 -26.93
N TYR A 237 -6.43 23.49 -26.05
CA TYR A 237 -6.72 22.05 -25.97
C TYR A 237 -7.39 21.51 -27.24
N ARG A 238 -7.38 20.19 -27.39
CA ARG A 238 -8.17 19.47 -28.42
C ARG A 238 -9.40 18.84 -27.77
N LEU A 239 -10.58 18.95 -28.39
CA LEU A 239 -11.81 18.31 -27.92
C LEU A 239 -12.21 17.18 -28.88
N HIS A 240 -12.21 15.95 -28.36
CA HIS A 240 -12.51 14.72 -29.09
C HIS A 240 -13.94 14.25 -28.78
N VAL A 241 -14.92 14.62 -29.60
CA VAL A 241 -16.33 14.25 -29.41
C VAL A 241 -16.68 13.02 -30.24
N LEU A 242 -17.08 11.92 -29.60
CA LEU A 242 -17.61 10.74 -30.31
C LEU A 242 -19.12 10.90 -30.51
N ARG A 243 -19.56 10.85 -31.78
CA ARG A 243 -20.96 10.99 -32.22
C ARG A 243 -21.64 9.67 -32.57
N GLN A 244 -20.91 8.55 -32.58
CA GLN A 244 -21.40 7.21 -32.94
C GLN A 244 -21.10 6.19 -31.84
N GLN A 245 -22.06 5.33 -31.52
CA GLN A 245 -21.91 4.27 -30.52
C GLN A 245 -20.90 3.20 -30.96
N LEU A 246 -20.02 2.78 -30.03
CA LEU A 246 -18.98 1.76 -30.26
C LEU A 246 -19.27 0.45 -29.54
N MET A 247 -19.86 0.54 -28.35
CA MET A 247 -20.32 -0.58 -27.54
C MET A 247 -21.70 -0.27 -26.96
N ASP A 248 -22.41 -1.33 -26.58
CA ASP A 248 -23.68 -1.25 -25.87
C ASP A 248 -23.58 -0.38 -24.61
N ASP A 249 -24.65 0.38 -24.33
CA ASP A 249 -24.80 1.17 -23.10
C ASP A 249 -23.59 2.13 -22.85
N VAL A 250 -23.33 2.47 -21.60
CA VAL A 250 -22.20 3.28 -21.11
C VAL A 250 -20.83 2.75 -21.54
N TRP A 251 -20.69 1.49 -21.94
CA TRP A 251 -19.39 0.87 -22.22
C TRP A 251 -18.67 1.50 -23.42
N SER A 252 -19.37 2.28 -24.25
CA SER A 252 -18.74 3.17 -25.23
C SER A 252 -17.76 4.18 -24.60
N LYS A 253 -17.98 4.64 -23.35
CA LYS A 253 -17.11 5.57 -22.60
C LYS A 253 -15.71 5.00 -22.35
N PRO A 254 -15.52 3.89 -21.61
CA PRO A 254 -14.20 3.31 -21.41
C PRO A 254 -13.56 2.81 -22.71
N ALA A 255 -14.33 2.27 -23.65
CA ALA A 255 -13.83 1.82 -24.95
C ALA A 255 -13.28 2.98 -25.81
N TYR A 256 -13.96 4.13 -25.82
CA TYR A 256 -13.49 5.31 -26.55
C TYR A 256 -12.24 5.93 -25.91
N ILE A 257 -12.20 6.03 -24.58
CA ILE A 257 -10.99 6.47 -23.83
C ILE A 257 -9.82 5.53 -24.13
N LEU A 258 -10.03 4.21 -24.14
CA LEU A 258 -9.01 3.24 -24.54
C LEU A 258 -8.52 3.48 -25.98
N SER A 259 -9.42 3.77 -26.92
CA SER A 259 -9.06 4.09 -28.31
C SER A 259 -8.20 5.37 -28.43
N LEU A 260 -8.46 6.38 -27.59
CA LEU A 260 -7.65 7.60 -27.52
C LEU A 260 -6.28 7.34 -26.89
N LEU A 261 -6.24 6.64 -25.75
CA LEU A 261 -5.01 6.24 -25.09
C LEU A 261 -4.07 5.47 -26.03
N LEU A 262 -4.58 4.48 -26.78
CA LEU A 262 -3.79 3.71 -27.74
C LEU A 262 -3.31 4.55 -28.93
N ARG A 263 -4.14 5.46 -29.45
CA ARG A 263 -3.76 6.36 -30.56
C ARG A 263 -2.73 7.42 -30.16
N GLU A 264 -2.75 7.91 -28.92
CA GLU A 264 -1.72 8.81 -28.40
C GLU A 264 -0.44 8.05 -28.00
N LEU A 265 -0.55 6.82 -27.47
CA LEU A 265 0.61 5.96 -27.19
C LEU A 265 1.41 5.58 -28.44
N ALA A 266 0.75 5.45 -29.60
CA ALA A 266 1.38 5.17 -30.89
C ALA A 266 2.22 6.33 -31.46
N LYS A 267 2.18 7.52 -30.85
CA LYS A 267 2.94 8.71 -31.28
C LYS A 267 4.22 8.89 -30.46
N PRO A 268 5.24 9.60 -31.01
CA PRO A 268 6.41 10.05 -30.24
C PRO A 268 6.02 10.85 -28.99
N GLU A 269 6.85 10.81 -27.95
CA GLU A 269 6.50 11.43 -26.67
C GLU A 269 6.34 12.96 -26.75
N SER A 270 7.10 13.61 -27.63
CA SER A 270 6.99 15.05 -27.94
C SER A 270 5.65 15.44 -28.57
N ASP A 271 4.97 14.50 -29.23
CA ASP A 271 3.87 14.76 -30.16
C ASP A 271 2.51 14.29 -29.61
N ARG A 272 2.53 13.35 -28.65
CA ARG A 272 1.34 12.84 -27.96
C ARG A 272 0.82 13.79 -26.89
N LEU A 273 -0.48 13.69 -26.65
CA LEU A 273 -1.08 14.16 -25.40
C LEU A 273 -0.40 13.46 -24.22
N GLU A 274 -0.26 14.19 -23.12
CA GLU A 274 0.16 13.70 -21.80
C GLU A 274 -1.06 13.34 -20.96
N TRP A 275 -2.14 14.12 -21.08
CA TRP A 275 -3.40 13.90 -20.37
C TRP A 275 -4.60 13.93 -21.30
N ILE A 276 -5.53 13.02 -21.04
CA ILE A 276 -6.88 13.00 -21.58
C ILE A 276 -7.82 13.39 -20.43
N PHE A 277 -8.68 14.38 -20.67
CA PHE A 277 -9.65 14.87 -19.71
C PHE A 277 -11.05 14.43 -20.15
N TRP A 278 -11.58 13.38 -19.51
CA TRP A 278 -12.94 12.93 -19.79
C TRP A 278 -13.96 13.89 -19.19
N VAL A 279 -15.02 14.21 -19.94
CA VAL A 279 -16.22 14.91 -19.47
C VAL A 279 -17.49 14.24 -19.99
N ASP A 280 -18.45 13.95 -19.12
CA ASP A 280 -19.81 13.59 -19.52
C ASP A 280 -20.49 14.80 -20.19
N ALA A 281 -21.41 14.56 -21.13
CA ALA A 281 -21.98 15.63 -21.95
C ALA A 281 -22.98 16.54 -21.20
N ASP A 282 -23.43 16.16 -20.01
CA ASP A 282 -24.21 16.98 -19.10
C ASP A 282 -23.32 17.80 -18.15
N THR A 283 -22.29 18.41 -18.73
CA THR A 283 -21.36 19.30 -18.05
C THR A 283 -21.27 20.65 -18.76
N ILE A 284 -21.19 21.73 -17.98
CA ILE A 284 -21.14 23.11 -18.49
C ILE A 284 -19.97 23.82 -17.83
N ILE A 285 -19.08 24.40 -18.63
CA ILE A 285 -18.05 25.32 -18.14
C ILE A 285 -18.68 26.67 -17.82
N LEU A 286 -18.55 27.10 -16.57
CA LEU A 286 -19.04 28.39 -16.08
C LEU A 286 -17.92 29.43 -16.00
N ASN A 287 -16.67 28.98 -15.83
CA ASN A 287 -15.50 29.85 -15.82
C ASN A 287 -14.46 29.38 -16.85
N PRO A 288 -14.39 29.99 -18.05
CA PRO A 288 -13.44 29.61 -19.08
C PRO A 288 -11.99 30.00 -18.72
N TYR A 289 -11.76 30.78 -17.66
CA TYR A 289 -10.42 31.26 -17.28
C TYR A 289 -9.62 30.32 -16.37
N ILE A 290 -10.11 29.10 -16.12
CA ILE A 290 -9.46 28.07 -15.28
C ILE A 290 -8.82 27.00 -16.18
N PRO A 291 -7.50 27.03 -16.42
CA PRO A 291 -6.82 25.97 -17.19
C PRO A 291 -6.73 24.66 -16.41
N ILE A 292 -6.83 23.53 -17.12
CA ILE A 292 -6.84 22.17 -16.55
C ILE A 292 -5.51 21.84 -15.83
N GLU A 293 -4.38 22.40 -16.28
CA GLU A 293 -3.06 22.28 -15.64
C GLU A 293 -3.04 22.70 -14.17
N VAL A 294 -4.03 23.49 -13.71
CA VAL A 294 -4.16 23.91 -12.30
C VAL A 294 -4.40 22.71 -11.40
N PHE A 295 -5.16 21.70 -11.84
CA PHE A 295 -5.52 20.56 -10.99
C PHE A 295 -4.48 19.45 -11.02
N LEU A 296 -3.71 19.35 -12.11
CA LEU A 296 -2.83 18.21 -12.39
C LEU A 296 -1.56 18.17 -11.51
N PRO A 297 -0.92 17.00 -11.37
CA PRO A 297 0.45 16.89 -10.91
C PRO A 297 1.38 17.76 -11.78
N LYS A 298 2.35 18.44 -11.17
CA LYS A 298 3.37 19.17 -11.92
C LYS A 298 4.41 18.19 -12.45
N PRO A 299 4.82 18.26 -13.74
CA PRO A 299 5.91 17.43 -14.26
C PRO A 299 7.21 17.62 -13.46
N GLY A 300 7.93 16.53 -13.20
CA GLY A 300 9.14 16.50 -12.36
C GLY A 300 8.86 16.57 -10.86
N SER A 301 7.63 16.27 -10.41
CA SER A 301 7.26 16.26 -8.98
C SER A 301 7.33 14.87 -8.37
N GLU A 302 7.21 14.77 -7.05
CA GLU A 302 7.06 13.46 -6.38
C GLU A 302 5.70 12.79 -6.60
N PHE A 303 4.88 13.32 -7.51
CA PHE A 303 3.57 12.81 -7.95
C PHE A 303 3.56 12.45 -9.44
N ASP A 304 4.71 12.35 -10.08
CA ASP A 304 4.83 11.94 -11.49
C ASP A 304 4.34 10.50 -11.75
N ASP A 305 4.17 9.70 -10.70
CA ASP A 305 3.52 8.39 -10.66
C ASP A 305 1.97 8.45 -10.61
N VAL A 306 1.37 9.63 -10.43
CA VAL A 306 -0.10 9.80 -10.49
C VAL A 306 -0.55 9.82 -11.94
N HIS A 307 -1.44 8.91 -12.30
CA HIS A 307 -1.89 8.64 -13.67
C HIS A 307 -3.41 8.79 -13.84
N LEU A 308 -4.17 8.86 -12.74
CA LEU A 308 -5.60 9.17 -12.73
C LEU A 308 -5.90 10.04 -11.50
N MET A 309 -6.66 11.12 -11.69
CA MET A 309 -7.30 11.82 -10.56
C MET A 309 -8.80 11.57 -10.61
N TYR A 310 -9.45 11.39 -9.46
CA TYR A 310 -10.88 11.08 -9.40
C TYR A 310 -11.58 11.86 -8.28
N SER A 311 -12.90 11.88 -8.35
CA SER A 311 -13.78 12.50 -7.36
C SER A 311 -14.78 11.49 -6.81
N ASN A 312 -15.13 11.61 -5.54
CA ASN A 312 -16.24 10.86 -4.94
C ASN A 312 -17.39 11.80 -4.58
N ASP A 313 -18.61 11.31 -4.73
CA ASP A 313 -19.83 11.88 -4.15
C ASP A 313 -20.35 10.99 -3.00
N TRP A 314 -21.63 11.10 -2.63
CA TRP A 314 -22.24 10.30 -1.57
C TRP A 314 -22.48 8.82 -1.93
N ASN A 315 -22.40 8.43 -3.21
CA ASN A 315 -22.54 7.07 -3.71
C ASN A 315 -21.20 6.33 -3.89
N GLY A 316 -20.06 7.02 -3.75
CA GLY A 316 -18.72 6.48 -4.00
C GLY A 316 -18.01 7.23 -5.12
N LEU A 317 -17.25 6.52 -5.96
CA LEU A 317 -16.63 7.10 -7.16
C LEU A 317 -17.69 7.77 -8.05
N ASN A 318 -17.44 9.00 -8.47
CA ASN A 318 -18.11 9.62 -9.59
C ASN A 318 -17.13 9.76 -10.77
N ASN A 319 -17.38 9.05 -11.87
CA ASN A 319 -16.51 9.03 -13.06
C ASN A 319 -16.98 9.99 -14.17
N GLY A 320 -17.87 10.95 -13.88
CA GLY A 320 -18.40 11.86 -14.90
C GLY A 320 -17.40 12.89 -15.42
N VAL A 321 -16.44 13.33 -14.59
CA VAL A 321 -15.30 14.14 -15.05
C VAL A 321 -14.02 13.67 -14.37
N PHE A 322 -12.96 13.40 -15.15
CA PHE A 322 -11.64 13.04 -14.62
C PHE A 322 -10.48 13.23 -15.62
N PRO A 323 -9.28 13.63 -15.14
CA PRO A 323 -8.03 13.52 -15.91
C PRO A 323 -7.40 12.13 -15.79
N VAL A 324 -7.03 11.54 -16.93
CA VAL A 324 -6.23 10.31 -17.04
C VAL A 324 -4.99 10.55 -17.91
N ARG A 325 -3.83 10.07 -17.48
CA ARG A 325 -2.54 10.25 -18.17
C ARG A 325 -2.40 9.26 -19.33
N VAL A 326 -1.84 9.70 -20.46
CA VAL A 326 -1.49 8.83 -21.59
C VAL A 326 -0.24 8.02 -21.25
N ASN A 327 -0.44 6.81 -20.73
CA ASN A 327 0.61 5.82 -20.54
C ASN A 327 0.06 4.38 -20.59
N GLN A 328 0.96 3.40 -20.51
CA GLN A 328 0.61 1.98 -20.56
C GLN A 328 -0.29 1.55 -19.39
N TRP A 329 -0.10 2.12 -18.19
CA TRP A 329 -0.92 1.85 -17.01
C TRP A 329 -2.39 2.20 -17.26
N SER A 330 -2.67 3.38 -17.84
CA SER A 330 -4.03 3.81 -18.17
C SER A 330 -4.65 2.92 -19.24
N ALA A 331 -3.88 2.52 -20.26
CA ALA A 331 -4.36 1.58 -21.28
C ALA A 331 -4.71 0.20 -20.68
N GLN A 332 -3.94 -0.28 -19.71
CA GLN A 332 -4.25 -1.49 -18.95
C GLN A 332 -5.52 -1.34 -18.11
N LEU A 333 -5.69 -0.22 -17.39
CA LEU A 333 -6.90 0.05 -16.60
C LEU A 333 -8.15 0.11 -17.49
N PHE A 334 -8.11 0.86 -18.59
CA PHE A 334 -9.27 0.99 -19.47
C PHE A 334 -9.57 -0.28 -20.29
N SER A 335 -8.57 -1.10 -20.59
CA SER A 335 -8.79 -2.46 -21.10
C SER A 335 -9.47 -3.36 -20.05
N ALA A 336 -9.04 -3.29 -18.79
CA ALA A 336 -9.66 -4.04 -17.69
C ALA A 336 -11.11 -3.59 -17.43
N ILE A 337 -11.40 -2.29 -17.42
CA ILE A 337 -12.77 -1.75 -17.30
C ILE A 337 -13.65 -2.28 -18.44
N THR A 338 -13.22 -2.09 -19.70
CA THR A 338 -14.01 -2.46 -20.89
C THR A 338 -14.34 -3.97 -20.94
N SER A 339 -13.47 -4.81 -20.38
CA SER A 339 -13.64 -6.28 -20.35
C SER A 339 -14.24 -6.82 -19.04
N PHE A 340 -14.40 -5.98 -18.01
CA PHE A 340 -14.72 -6.39 -16.64
C PHE A 340 -15.94 -7.31 -16.56
N ARG A 341 -17.04 -6.92 -17.21
CA ARG A 341 -18.32 -7.65 -17.26
C ARG A 341 -18.22 -9.07 -17.81
N HIS A 342 -17.21 -9.37 -18.61
CA HIS A 342 -17.00 -10.71 -19.20
C HIS A 342 -16.18 -11.62 -18.30
N TYR A 343 -15.26 -11.07 -17.49
CA TYR A 343 -14.43 -11.83 -16.56
C TYR A 343 -14.98 -11.86 -15.12
N ARG A 344 -15.94 -10.99 -14.79
CA ARG A 344 -16.63 -10.93 -13.49
C ARG A 344 -18.14 -10.65 -13.67
N PRO A 345 -18.90 -11.56 -14.30
CA PRO A 345 -20.33 -11.36 -14.56
C PRO A 345 -21.16 -11.20 -13.28
N GLU A 346 -20.79 -11.90 -12.21
CA GLU A 346 -21.50 -11.88 -10.91
C GLU A 346 -21.21 -10.62 -10.05
N ALA A 347 -20.42 -9.66 -10.56
CA ALA A 347 -20.06 -8.46 -9.80
C ALA A 347 -21.23 -7.46 -9.76
N PRO A 348 -21.54 -6.84 -8.60
CA PRO A 348 -22.66 -5.90 -8.48
C PRO A 348 -22.35 -4.55 -9.14
N LEU A 349 -22.63 -4.44 -10.44
CA LEU A 349 -22.41 -3.25 -11.25
C LEU A 349 -23.53 -2.20 -11.11
N VAL A 350 -23.80 -1.76 -9.88
CA VAL A 350 -24.87 -0.79 -9.52
C VAL A 350 -24.83 0.48 -10.37
N PHE A 351 -23.63 0.96 -10.70
CA PHE A 351 -23.39 2.10 -11.59
C PHE A 351 -22.59 1.70 -12.84
N ARG A 352 -22.80 0.48 -13.35
CA ARG A 352 -22.26 -0.01 -14.64
C ARG A 352 -20.73 0.16 -14.75
N ASP A 353 -20.23 0.96 -15.69
CA ASP A 353 -18.79 1.19 -15.92
C ASP A 353 -18.11 1.85 -14.70
N GLN A 354 -18.82 2.76 -14.01
CA GLN A 354 -18.33 3.42 -12.80
C GLN A 354 -18.10 2.41 -11.66
N SER A 355 -18.97 1.40 -11.51
CA SER A 355 -18.75 0.31 -10.54
C SER A 355 -17.56 -0.57 -10.91
N ALA A 356 -17.38 -0.91 -12.19
CA ALA A 356 -16.22 -1.68 -12.65
C ALA A 356 -14.90 -0.91 -12.40
N MET A 357 -14.90 0.40 -12.68
CA MET A 357 -13.78 1.31 -12.45
C MET A 357 -13.45 1.44 -10.95
N ASP A 358 -14.45 1.65 -10.09
CA ASP A 358 -14.29 1.74 -8.63
C ASP A 358 -13.72 0.44 -8.01
N MET A 359 -14.13 -0.73 -8.52
CA MET A 359 -13.59 -2.02 -8.08
C MET A 359 -12.13 -2.19 -8.53
N LEU A 360 -11.82 -1.95 -9.81
CA LEU A 360 -10.46 -2.08 -10.35
C LEU A 360 -9.48 -1.10 -9.70
N MET A 361 -9.88 0.14 -9.43
CA MET A 361 -9.05 1.15 -8.77
C MET A 361 -8.58 0.76 -7.36
N LYS A 362 -9.21 -0.24 -6.74
CA LYS A 362 -8.83 -0.76 -5.41
C LYS A 362 -7.87 -1.94 -5.47
N GLU A 363 -7.57 -2.46 -6.66
CA GLU A 363 -6.64 -3.58 -6.84
C GLU A 363 -5.17 -3.12 -6.78
N PRO A 364 -4.23 -3.95 -6.27
CA PRO A 364 -2.81 -3.58 -6.13
C PRO A 364 -2.13 -3.12 -7.43
N ALA A 365 -2.62 -3.54 -8.60
CA ALA A 365 -2.13 -3.11 -9.92
C ALA A 365 -2.45 -1.65 -10.26
N PHE A 366 -3.47 -1.06 -9.63
CA PHE A 366 -3.99 0.27 -9.97
C PHE A 366 -3.95 1.26 -8.80
N ALA A 367 -4.18 0.79 -7.56
CA ALA A 367 -4.41 1.63 -6.39
C ALA A 367 -3.26 2.59 -6.00
N ASN A 368 -2.04 2.39 -6.50
CA ASN A 368 -0.88 3.24 -6.17
C ASN A 368 -0.72 4.47 -7.08
N ASN A 369 -1.30 4.44 -8.28
CA ASN A 369 -1.13 5.47 -9.32
C ASN A 369 -2.33 6.42 -9.42
N ILE A 370 -3.24 6.39 -8.43
CA ILE A 370 -4.45 7.22 -8.40
C ILE A 370 -4.41 8.24 -7.26
N VAL A 371 -5.18 9.32 -7.37
CA VAL A 371 -5.42 10.25 -6.27
C VAL A 371 -6.86 10.77 -6.27
N GLN A 372 -7.48 10.84 -5.08
CA GLN A 372 -8.77 11.49 -4.92
C GLN A 372 -8.57 13.00 -4.77
N SER A 373 -9.24 13.78 -5.61
CA SER A 373 -9.31 15.25 -5.56
C SER A 373 -10.68 15.73 -5.06
N PRO A 374 -10.79 16.97 -4.52
CA PRO A 374 -12.08 17.56 -4.14
C PRO A 374 -13.04 17.63 -5.33
N GLN A 375 -14.23 17.03 -5.20
CA GLN A 375 -15.22 16.94 -6.28
C GLN A 375 -15.49 18.29 -6.97
N ARG A 376 -15.58 19.38 -6.19
CA ARG A 376 -15.84 20.74 -6.66
C ARG A 376 -14.81 21.30 -7.66
N TRP A 377 -13.60 20.74 -7.74
CA TRP A 377 -12.58 21.26 -8.64
C TRP A 377 -12.97 21.13 -10.11
N PHE A 378 -13.52 19.98 -10.50
CA PHE A 378 -13.87 19.70 -11.88
C PHE A 378 -15.08 18.78 -12.07
N ASN A 379 -15.75 18.35 -11.01
CA ASN A 379 -16.92 17.48 -11.07
C ASN A 379 -18.04 18.02 -10.14
N ALA A 380 -18.16 19.36 -10.07
CA ALA A 380 -18.98 20.05 -9.08
C ALA A 380 -20.47 19.88 -9.38
N TYR A 381 -21.27 19.58 -8.36
CA TYR A 381 -22.73 19.59 -8.51
C TYR A 381 -23.31 20.99 -8.40
N GLN A 382 -24.44 21.19 -9.07
CA GLN A 382 -25.19 22.45 -9.04
C GLN A 382 -25.53 22.93 -7.61
N GLY A 383 -25.51 24.25 -7.42
CA GLY A 383 -25.85 24.92 -6.18
C GLY A 383 -26.25 26.38 -6.43
N GLU A 384 -27.31 26.85 -5.77
CA GLU A 384 -27.95 28.14 -6.13
C GLU A 384 -27.76 29.25 -5.09
N HIS A 385 -27.55 28.89 -3.82
CA HIS A 385 -27.64 29.80 -2.69
C HIS A 385 -26.32 29.82 -1.90
N ASN A 386 -25.49 30.85 -2.14
CA ASN A 386 -24.10 30.94 -1.68
C ASN A 386 -23.88 30.67 -0.16
N GLU A 387 -24.86 30.95 0.69
CA GLU A 387 -24.74 30.83 2.15
C GLU A 387 -24.92 29.40 2.68
N THR A 388 -25.38 28.45 1.86
CA THR A 388 -25.66 27.05 2.26
C THR A 388 -25.00 26.00 1.34
N LEU A 389 -24.07 26.40 0.47
CA LEU A 389 -23.42 25.48 -0.48
C LEU A 389 -22.54 24.43 0.21
N ALA A 390 -22.80 23.16 -0.09
CA ALA A 390 -22.01 22.04 0.39
C ALA A 390 -20.58 22.04 -0.19
N PRO A 391 -19.62 21.27 0.39
CA PRO A 391 -18.24 21.22 -0.08
C PRO A 391 -18.08 20.82 -1.56
N PHE A 392 -18.99 20.00 -2.09
CA PHE A 392 -19.01 19.50 -3.47
C PHE A 392 -19.77 20.39 -4.47
N GLN A 393 -20.47 21.43 -4.01
CA GLN A 393 -21.28 22.28 -4.89
C GLN A 393 -20.48 23.42 -5.52
N ILE A 394 -20.82 23.70 -6.78
CA ILE A 394 -20.29 24.79 -7.61
C ILE A 394 -20.45 26.16 -6.95
N ARG A 395 -19.44 27.03 -7.10
CA ARG A 395 -19.43 28.40 -6.59
C ARG A 395 -19.08 29.38 -7.70
N ARG A 396 -19.33 30.67 -7.44
CA ARG A 396 -18.86 31.78 -8.29
C ARG A 396 -17.34 31.72 -8.45
N GLY A 397 -16.87 31.72 -9.71
CA GLY A 397 -15.47 31.52 -10.07
C GLY A 397 -15.03 30.07 -10.25
N ASP A 398 -15.88 29.07 -9.97
CA ASP A 398 -15.52 27.66 -10.18
C ASP A 398 -15.63 27.25 -11.66
N PHE A 399 -14.84 26.24 -12.03
CA PHE A 399 -14.61 25.82 -13.40
C PHE A 399 -15.87 25.31 -14.14
N LEU A 400 -16.47 24.23 -13.64
CA LEU A 400 -17.47 23.42 -14.38
C LEU A 400 -18.50 22.81 -13.44
N VAL A 401 -19.77 22.83 -13.87
CA VAL A 401 -20.91 22.17 -13.19
C VAL A 401 -21.37 20.93 -13.96
N HIS A 402 -21.77 19.88 -13.23
CA HIS A 402 -22.21 18.58 -13.74
C HIS A 402 -23.64 18.25 -13.24
N PHE A 403 -24.45 17.61 -14.09
CA PHE A 403 -25.88 17.31 -13.84
C PHE A 403 -26.19 15.82 -13.66
N ALA A 404 -25.26 15.03 -13.12
CA ALA A 404 -25.48 13.62 -12.76
C ALA A 404 -26.75 13.42 -11.90
N GLY A 405 -27.60 12.48 -12.32
CA GLY A 405 -28.82 12.12 -11.58
C GLY A 405 -29.88 13.22 -11.47
N VAL A 406 -29.75 14.32 -12.22
CA VAL A 406 -30.67 15.46 -12.14
C VAL A 406 -31.98 15.18 -12.91
N PRO A 407 -33.16 15.24 -12.26
CA PRO A 407 -34.44 15.17 -12.97
C PRO A 407 -34.66 16.44 -13.80
N ASN A 408 -35.40 16.33 -14.91
CA ASN A 408 -35.55 17.39 -15.92
C ASN A 408 -34.20 17.99 -16.36
N ARG A 409 -33.17 17.13 -16.53
CA ARG A 409 -31.78 17.52 -16.83
C ARG A 409 -31.65 18.64 -17.85
N GLU A 410 -32.41 18.61 -18.94
CA GLU A 410 -32.31 19.58 -20.04
C GLU A 410 -32.84 20.99 -19.69
N GLU A 411 -34.01 21.06 -19.05
CA GLU A 411 -34.53 22.30 -18.46
C GLU A 411 -33.53 22.87 -17.45
N ARG A 412 -32.90 21.98 -16.68
CA ARG A 412 -31.94 22.39 -15.66
C ARG A 412 -30.60 22.83 -16.24
N MET A 413 -30.10 22.17 -17.27
CA MET A 413 -28.95 22.62 -18.06
C MET A 413 -29.24 23.98 -18.67
N ASN A 414 -30.44 24.22 -19.23
CA ASN A 414 -30.80 25.52 -19.81
C ASN A 414 -30.59 26.70 -18.85
N TYR A 415 -31.04 26.59 -17.60
CA TYR A 415 -30.83 27.59 -16.55
C TYR A 415 -29.35 27.96 -16.32
N TRP A 416 -28.44 26.99 -16.48
CA TRP A 416 -27.00 27.18 -16.32
C TRP A 416 -26.29 27.61 -17.62
N LEU A 417 -26.76 27.11 -18.77
CA LEU A 417 -26.32 27.58 -20.09
C LEU A 417 -26.61 29.07 -20.27
N GLU A 418 -27.81 29.52 -19.90
CA GLU A 418 -28.18 30.95 -19.93
C GLU A 418 -27.26 31.80 -19.05
N ARG A 419 -26.66 31.26 -17.99
CA ARG A 419 -25.69 31.95 -17.12
C ARG A 419 -24.29 31.95 -17.73
N ALA A 420 -23.85 30.80 -18.27
CA ALA A 420 -22.58 30.70 -18.98
C ALA A 420 -22.54 31.62 -20.22
N GLU A 421 -23.65 31.72 -20.96
CA GLU A 421 -23.81 32.57 -22.15
C GLU A 421 -23.98 34.07 -21.82
N GLN A 422 -24.17 34.44 -20.53
CA GLN A 422 -24.18 35.85 -20.08
C GLN A 422 -22.79 36.42 -19.79
N HIS A 423 -21.75 35.58 -19.66
CA HIS A 423 -20.36 35.98 -19.42
C HIS A 423 -20.19 36.96 -18.24
N LEU A 424 -20.84 36.66 -17.11
CA LEU A 424 -20.84 37.50 -15.92
C LEU A 424 -19.46 37.52 -15.25
N ASP A 425 -18.95 38.71 -14.90
CA ASP A 425 -17.64 38.92 -14.27
C ASP A 425 -17.46 38.15 -12.93
N ASP A 426 -18.56 37.81 -12.26
CA ASP A 426 -18.56 37.06 -11.00
C ASP A 426 -18.64 35.53 -11.19
N TRP A 427 -18.75 35.05 -12.43
CA TRP A 427 -18.55 33.65 -12.79
C TRP A 427 -17.24 33.45 -13.56
N GLU A 428 -16.94 34.31 -14.55
CA GLU A 428 -15.69 34.27 -15.32
C GLU A 428 -14.53 34.95 -14.56
N ILE A 429 -14.20 34.45 -13.36
CA ILE A 429 -13.15 35.01 -12.49
C ILE A 429 -11.76 34.48 -12.93
N PRO A 430 -10.77 35.35 -13.26
CA PRO A 430 -9.44 34.89 -13.65
C PRO A 430 -8.79 34.00 -12.59
N VAL A 431 -8.17 32.88 -12.96
CA VAL A 431 -7.65 31.85 -12.03
C VAL A 431 -6.82 32.41 -10.86
N LYS A 432 -6.02 33.47 -11.09
CA LYS A 432 -5.19 34.13 -10.06
C LYS A 432 -5.99 34.82 -8.94
N SER A 433 -7.27 35.08 -9.18
CA SER A 433 -8.24 35.67 -8.24
C SER A 433 -9.18 34.63 -7.63
N THR A 434 -9.03 33.34 -7.98
CA THR A 434 -9.78 32.22 -7.39
C THR A 434 -8.98 31.54 -6.27
N SER A 435 -9.65 30.76 -5.43
CA SER A 435 -9.01 29.99 -4.37
C SER A 435 -8.24 28.76 -4.87
N TYR A 436 -8.43 28.32 -6.12
CA TYR A 436 -7.81 27.09 -6.66
C TYR A 436 -6.28 27.06 -6.53
N LEU A 437 -5.57 28.16 -6.79
CA LEU A 437 -4.10 28.20 -6.68
C LEU A 437 -3.56 28.05 -5.25
N GLN A 438 -4.43 28.17 -4.24
CA GLN A 438 -4.11 27.90 -2.84
C GLN A 438 -4.59 26.49 -2.46
N GLU A 439 -5.84 26.12 -2.76
CA GLU A 439 -6.38 24.77 -2.51
C GLU A 439 -5.52 23.66 -3.11
N VAL A 440 -5.06 23.82 -4.36
CA VAL A 440 -4.19 22.86 -5.05
C VAL A 440 -2.83 22.75 -4.35
N ARG A 441 -2.27 23.87 -3.89
CA ARG A 441 -0.97 23.90 -3.20
C ARG A 441 -1.05 23.15 -1.87
N ASP A 442 -2.11 23.42 -1.10
CA ASP A 442 -2.31 22.85 0.22
C ASP A 442 -2.64 21.34 0.09
N PHE A 443 -3.47 20.96 -0.88
CA PHE A 443 -3.73 19.56 -1.24
C PHE A 443 -2.43 18.79 -1.59
N TRP A 444 -1.60 19.29 -2.51
CA TRP A 444 -0.35 18.58 -2.85
C TRP A 444 0.66 18.57 -1.68
N SER A 445 0.62 19.56 -0.78
CA SER A 445 1.39 19.57 0.47
C SER A 445 0.90 18.48 1.44
N GLU A 446 -0.42 18.33 1.62
CA GLU A 446 -1.03 17.25 2.41
C GLU A 446 -0.71 15.86 1.82
N GLN A 447 -0.80 15.70 0.49
CA GLN A 447 -0.42 14.45 -0.18
C GLN A 447 1.08 14.13 -0.02
N SER A 448 1.95 15.14 0.01
CA SER A 448 3.39 14.97 0.27
C SER A 448 3.62 14.50 1.71
N ALA A 449 2.99 15.14 2.69
CA ALA A 449 3.03 14.72 4.09
C ALA A 449 2.48 13.29 4.28
N ALA A 450 1.39 12.92 3.61
CA ALA A 450 0.81 11.58 3.65
C ALA A 450 1.69 10.51 2.96
N ARG A 451 2.39 10.86 1.87
CA ARG A 451 3.41 9.98 1.25
C ARG A 451 4.61 9.81 2.17
N LYS A 452 5.12 10.89 2.76
CA LYS A 452 6.22 10.86 3.74
C LYS A 452 5.87 9.99 4.96
N GLY A 453 4.72 10.20 5.58
CA GLY A 453 4.28 9.41 6.74
C GLY A 453 4.16 7.91 6.43
N ARG A 454 3.69 7.54 5.24
CA ARG A 454 3.71 6.14 4.77
C ARG A 454 5.13 5.61 4.59
N ARG A 455 6.05 6.37 3.96
CA ARG A 455 7.47 5.98 3.84
C ARG A 455 8.11 5.76 5.22
N GLU A 456 7.85 6.64 6.18
CA GLU A 456 8.37 6.54 7.55
C GLU A 456 7.78 5.35 8.33
N ALA A 457 6.48 5.04 8.16
CA ALA A 457 5.86 3.86 8.74
C ALA A 457 6.47 2.56 8.20
N VAL A 458 6.63 2.44 6.87
CA VAL A 458 7.28 1.28 6.21
C VAL A 458 8.73 1.13 6.68
N ALA A 459 9.48 2.23 6.74
CA ALA A 459 10.86 2.24 7.22
C ALA A 459 10.96 1.76 8.68
N LYS A 460 10.04 2.21 9.54
CA LYS A 460 9.97 1.76 10.94
C LYS A 460 9.71 0.26 11.05
N VAL A 461 8.72 -0.29 10.34
CA VAL A 461 8.43 -1.73 10.37
C VAL A 461 9.62 -2.53 9.87
N ARG A 462 10.24 -2.13 8.74
CA ARG A 462 11.45 -2.80 8.20
C ARG A 462 12.65 -2.70 9.14
N LEU A 463 12.79 -1.62 9.92
CA LEU A 463 13.82 -1.51 10.96
C LEU A 463 13.56 -2.48 12.10
N THR A 464 12.36 -2.47 12.70
CA THR A 464 12.03 -3.37 13.82
C THR A 464 12.09 -4.86 13.43
N SER A 465 11.71 -5.20 12.19
CA SER A 465 11.87 -6.57 11.66
C SER A 465 13.35 -6.97 11.53
N LYS A 466 14.24 -6.06 11.12
CA LYS A 466 15.70 -6.32 11.06
C LYS A 466 16.32 -6.43 12.45
N GLU A 467 15.93 -5.57 13.38
CA GLU A 467 16.36 -5.64 14.78
C GLU A 467 15.94 -6.97 15.43
N LEU A 468 14.73 -7.46 15.13
CA LEU A 468 14.25 -8.76 15.57
C LEU A 468 15.10 -9.91 14.99
N VAL A 469 15.39 -9.92 13.69
CA VAL A 469 16.23 -10.94 13.04
C VAL A 469 17.63 -10.98 13.69
N THR A 470 18.31 -9.83 13.78
CA THR A 470 19.66 -9.76 14.38
C THR A 470 19.67 -10.22 15.84
N LYS A 471 18.62 -9.91 16.61
CA LYS A 471 18.47 -10.38 17.99
C LYS A 471 18.29 -11.90 18.05
N ILE A 472 17.49 -12.48 17.15
CA ILE A 472 17.26 -13.92 17.09
C ILE A 472 18.52 -14.66 16.66
N ASP A 473 19.31 -14.11 15.74
CA ASP A 473 20.59 -14.69 15.33
C ASP A 473 21.56 -14.81 16.51
N GLN A 474 21.79 -13.71 17.24
CA GLN A 474 22.61 -13.74 18.46
C GLN A 474 22.08 -14.75 19.50
N GLN A 475 20.76 -14.79 19.70
CA GLN A 475 20.12 -15.73 20.64
C GLN A 475 20.22 -17.20 20.20
N LEU A 476 20.21 -17.48 18.89
CA LEU A 476 20.41 -18.83 18.34
C LEU A 476 21.87 -19.29 18.46
N ASP A 477 22.83 -18.38 18.35
CA ASP A 477 24.25 -18.69 18.57
C ASP A 477 24.54 -18.95 20.06
N ASP A 478 24.01 -18.11 20.97
CA ASP A 478 24.23 -18.26 22.42
C ASP A 478 23.45 -19.42 23.08
N TYR A 479 22.28 -19.79 22.54
CA TYR A 479 21.35 -20.72 23.20
C TYR A 479 20.75 -21.80 22.30
N GLY A 480 20.98 -21.78 20.98
CA GLY A 480 20.36 -22.71 20.03
C GLY A 480 20.77 -24.18 20.16
N ASP A 481 21.73 -24.51 21.04
CA ASP A 481 22.07 -25.90 21.42
C ASP A 481 21.10 -26.48 22.47
N ARG A 482 20.23 -25.63 23.05
CA ARG A 482 19.20 -26.04 24.03
C ARG A 482 17.83 -26.33 23.40
N LEU A 483 17.70 -26.13 22.09
CA LEU A 483 16.48 -26.38 21.31
C LEU A 483 16.44 -27.79 20.74
N LEU A 484 15.24 -28.30 20.48
CA LEU A 484 15.05 -29.45 19.61
C LEU A 484 15.38 -29.07 18.15
N VAL A 485 15.87 -30.02 17.37
CA VAL A 485 16.22 -29.80 15.95
C VAL A 485 15.05 -29.19 15.17
N THR A 486 13.84 -29.71 15.37
CA THR A 486 12.60 -29.23 14.73
C THR A 486 12.21 -27.80 15.14
N GLU A 487 12.55 -27.36 16.35
CA GLU A 487 12.31 -25.99 16.81
C GLU A 487 13.31 -25.03 16.15
N LYS A 488 14.59 -25.44 16.11
CA LYS A 488 15.67 -24.69 15.44
C LYS A 488 15.39 -24.54 13.93
N GLU A 489 14.96 -25.60 13.26
CA GLU A 489 14.55 -25.59 11.84
C GLU A 489 13.34 -24.68 11.60
N SER A 490 12.34 -24.68 12.48
CA SER A 490 11.16 -23.80 12.40
C SER A 490 11.55 -22.31 12.50
N ILE A 491 12.41 -21.96 13.46
CA ILE A 491 12.90 -20.58 13.64
C ILE A 491 13.76 -20.16 12.43
N ILE A 492 14.65 -21.02 11.93
CA ILE A 492 15.47 -20.72 10.74
C ILE A 492 14.59 -20.51 9.51
N THR A 493 13.60 -21.38 9.27
CA THR A 493 12.71 -21.30 8.09
C THR A 493 11.84 -20.04 8.12
N THR A 494 11.28 -19.68 9.28
CA THR A 494 10.49 -18.44 9.44
C THR A 494 11.35 -17.18 9.35
N LYS A 495 12.58 -17.21 9.88
CA LYS A 495 13.57 -16.12 9.74
C LYS A 495 13.98 -15.91 8.29
N GLU A 496 14.25 -16.99 7.54
CA GLU A 496 14.53 -16.90 6.10
C GLU A 496 13.36 -16.30 5.30
N ALA A 497 12.12 -16.70 5.60
CA ALA A 497 10.95 -16.12 4.96
C ALA A 497 10.83 -14.60 5.22
N LEU A 498 11.10 -14.15 6.45
CA LEU A 498 11.15 -12.73 6.79
C LEU A 498 12.30 -12.00 6.08
N ASN A 499 13.49 -12.59 6.01
CA ASN A 499 14.64 -11.99 5.31
C ASN A 499 14.38 -11.80 3.82
N ARG A 500 13.75 -12.78 3.14
CA ARG A 500 13.36 -12.65 1.72
C ARG A 500 12.41 -11.46 1.49
N LEU A 501 11.47 -11.21 2.40
CA LEU A 501 10.58 -10.03 2.37
C LEU A 501 11.29 -8.71 2.73
N LEU A 502 12.35 -8.78 3.55
CA LEU A 502 13.18 -7.62 3.89
C LEU A 502 14.11 -7.20 2.75
N GLU A 503 14.56 -8.15 1.93
CA GLU A 503 15.38 -7.93 0.74
C GLU A 503 14.53 -7.52 -0.48
N ALA A 504 13.47 -8.27 -0.78
CA ALA A 504 12.56 -8.01 -1.89
C ALA A 504 11.26 -7.32 -1.42
N PRO A 505 11.15 -5.98 -1.47
CA PRO A 505 9.90 -5.29 -1.17
C PRO A 505 8.81 -5.64 -2.20
N ASN A 506 7.54 -5.61 -1.78
CA ASN A 506 6.39 -5.90 -2.65
C ASN A 506 6.43 -4.99 -3.91
N PRO A 507 6.57 -5.55 -5.13
CA PRO A 507 6.70 -4.75 -6.35
C PRO A 507 5.38 -4.13 -6.81
N THR A 508 4.23 -4.60 -6.33
CA THR A 508 2.91 -4.02 -6.66
C THR A 508 2.54 -2.86 -5.74
N ASN A 509 2.92 -2.94 -4.45
CA ASN A 509 2.66 -1.89 -3.48
C ASN A 509 3.86 -1.71 -2.51
N PRO A 510 4.72 -0.70 -2.70
CA PRO A 510 5.87 -0.46 -1.83
C PRO A 510 5.48 0.09 -0.44
N TYR A 511 4.21 0.41 -0.21
CA TYR A 511 3.66 0.85 1.08
C TYR A 511 2.95 -0.27 1.86
N ASP A 512 2.76 -1.44 1.26
CA ASP A 512 2.14 -2.59 1.91
C ASP A 512 3.11 -3.27 2.88
N THR A 513 2.76 -3.25 4.16
CA THR A 513 3.50 -3.92 5.25
C THR A 513 2.75 -5.12 5.82
N THR A 514 1.63 -5.57 5.22
CA THR A 514 0.80 -6.66 5.77
C THR A 514 1.60 -7.96 5.87
N LEU A 515 2.12 -8.45 4.74
CA LEU A 515 2.96 -9.66 4.66
C LEU A 515 4.22 -9.58 5.55
N LEU A 516 4.80 -8.37 5.68
CA LEU A 516 5.98 -8.14 6.51
C LEU A 516 5.66 -8.21 8.01
N SER A 517 4.53 -7.62 8.42
CA SER A 517 4.03 -7.68 9.80
C SER A 517 3.65 -9.12 10.16
N GLU A 518 2.90 -9.80 9.29
CA GLU A 518 2.56 -11.22 9.47
C GLU A 518 3.79 -12.12 9.61
N ALA A 519 4.82 -11.92 8.77
CA ALA A 519 6.06 -12.69 8.87
C ALA A 519 6.84 -12.38 10.15
N THR A 520 6.80 -11.13 10.62
CA THR A 520 7.40 -10.69 11.90
C THR A 520 6.67 -11.33 13.09
N GLU A 521 5.33 -11.39 13.07
CA GLU A 521 4.52 -12.08 14.08
C GLU A 521 4.75 -13.60 14.07
N LYS A 522 4.75 -14.23 12.89
CA LYS A 522 5.03 -15.67 12.72
C LYS A 522 6.41 -16.05 13.26
N LEU A 523 7.45 -15.24 12.97
CA LEU A 523 8.78 -15.44 13.55
C LEU A 523 8.78 -15.23 15.07
N THR A 524 8.10 -14.19 15.57
CA THR A 524 7.98 -13.93 17.02
C THR A 524 7.36 -15.15 17.72
N SER A 525 6.26 -15.71 17.20
CA SER A 525 5.64 -16.93 17.73
C SER A 525 6.56 -18.16 17.62
N ALA A 526 7.31 -18.32 16.52
CA ALA A 526 8.26 -19.42 16.36
C ALA A 526 9.40 -19.37 17.41
N THR A 527 9.77 -18.18 17.90
CA THR A 527 10.83 -18.04 18.92
C THR A 527 10.42 -18.36 20.36
N THR A 528 9.15 -18.69 20.64
CA THR A 528 8.71 -18.98 22.03
C THR A 528 9.55 -20.06 22.73
N PRO A 529 9.92 -21.21 22.10
CA PRO A 529 10.80 -22.20 22.74
C PRO A 529 12.20 -21.66 23.04
N LEU A 530 12.73 -20.79 22.17
CA LEU A 530 14.03 -20.13 22.38
C LEU A 530 13.99 -19.17 23.58
N GLN A 531 12.90 -18.41 23.73
CA GLN A 531 12.69 -17.54 24.89
C GLN A 531 12.65 -18.36 26.19
N THR A 532 11.89 -19.46 26.22
CA THR A 532 11.87 -20.38 27.39
C THR A 532 13.24 -21.03 27.66
N ALA A 533 13.99 -21.38 26.63
CA ALA A 533 15.34 -21.94 26.76
C ALA A 533 16.35 -20.92 27.35
N ILE A 534 16.21 -19.64 26.99
CA ILE A 534 16.98 -18.52 27.53
C ILE A 534 16.64 -18.30 29.02
N GLU A 535 15.37 -18.21 29.38
CA GLU A 535 14.92 -18.06 30.78
C GLU A 535 15.45 -19.20 31.66
N ALA A 536 15.35 -20.45 31.18
CA ALA A 536 15.90 -21.62 31.87
C ALA A 536 17.44 -21.57 31.99
N ALA A 537 18.13 -21.04 30.98
CA ALA A 537 19.58 -20.85 31.01
C ALA A 537 19.99 -19.75 32.00
N HIS A 538 19.34 -18.59 31.98
CA HIS A 538 19.59 -17.47 32.91
C HIS A 538 19.37 -17.91 34.36
N LYS A 539 18.29 -18.65 34.65
CA LYS A 539 18.02 -19.22 35.98
C LYS A 539 19.09 -20.22 36.43
N SER A 540 19.60 -21.04 35.51
CA SER A 540 20.70 -21.97 35.78
C SER A 540 22.03 -21.24 36.04
N LEU A 541 22.35 -20.21 35.24
CA LEU A 541 23.52 -19.35 35.40
C LEU A 541 23.51 -18.65 36.76
N LEU A 542 22.38 -18.02 37.12
CA LEU A 542 22.21 -17.34 38.41
C LEU A 542 22.43 -18.29 39.60
N THR A 543 21.92 -19.52 39.50
CA THR A 543 22.03 -20.51 40.58
C THR A 543 23.49 -20.94 40.76
N SER A 544 24.20 -21.22 39.65
CA SER A 544 25.62 -21.58 39.67
C SER A 544 26.52 -20.42 40.15
N ALA A 545 26.25 -19.20 39.69
CA ALA A 545 26.98 -18.01 40.12
C ALA A 545 26.76 -17.70 41.61
N HIS A 546 25.53 -17.82 42.13
CA HIS A 546 25.25 -17.70 43.56
C HIS A 546 25.97 -18.78 44.37
N GLU A 547 25.97 -20.04 43.93
CA GLU A 547 26.68 -21.13 44.62
C GLU A 547 28.19 -20.86 44.67
N ALA A 548 28.79 -20.43 43.56
CA ALA A 548 30.21 -20.06 43.50
C ALA A 548 30.53 -18.87 44.42
N ILE A 549 29.67 -17.84 44.45
CA ILE A 549 29.77 -16.70 45.37
C ILE A 549 29.74 -17.18 46.84
N PHE A 550 28.68 -17.87 47.27
CA PHE A 550 28.52 -18.30 48.65
C PHE A 550 29.66 -19.21 49.11
N ALA A 551 30.09 -20.12 48.23
CA ALA A 551 31.16 -21.05 48.54
C ALA A 551 32.55 -20.39 48.51
N GLY A 552 32.74 -19.33 47.72
CA GLY A 552 33.94 -18.47 47.78
C GLY A 552 33.99 -17.62 49.04
N GLU A 553 32.88 -16.98 49.43
CA GLU A 553 32.79 -16.22 50.68
C GLU A 553 32.96 -17.11 51.92
N LYS A 554 32.45 -18.35 51.87
CA LYS A 554 32.71 -19.35 52.91
C LYS A 554 34.21 -19.67 53.03
N ASP A 555 34.88 -20.02 51.93
CA ASP A 555 36.31 -20.35 51.94
C ASP A 555 37.17 -19.16 52.46
N LEU A 556 36.75 -17.90 52.20
CA LEU A 556 37.38 -16.69 52.75
C LEU A 556 37.18 -16.51 54.27
N LEU A 557 35.98 -16.82 54.77
CA LEU A 557 35.66 -16.75 56.20
C LEU A 557 36.40 -17.83 57.00
N GLU A 558 36.40 -19.08 56.52
CA GLU A 558 37.14 -20.20 57.12
C GLU A 558 38.66 -19.98 57.06
N GLY A 559 39.15 -19.29 56.02
CA GLY A 559 40.54 -18.85 55.90
C GLY A 559 40.96 -17.70 56.84
N GLY A 560 40.02 -17.10 57.60
CA GLY A 560 40.31 -15.97 58.49
C GLY A 560 40.63 -14.65 57.79
N PHE A 561 40.24 -14.50 56.52
CA PHE A 561 40.50 -13.28 55.73
C PHE A 561 39.85 -12.04 56.36
N SER A 562 38.67 -12.20 56.96
CA SER A 562 37.95 -11.18 57.75
C SER A 562 38.64 -10.78 59.05
N ALA A 563 39.56 -11.60 59.57
CA ALA A 563 40.40 -11.31 60.73
C ALA A 563 41.76 -10.66 60.34
N GLY A 564 41.94 -10.29 59.07
CA GLY A 564 43.15 -9.64 58.56
C GLY A 564 44.25 -10.59 58.05
N ILE A 565 43.99 -11.90 57.99
CA ILE A 565 44.95 -12.88 57.46
C ILE A 565 44.98 -12.79 55.93
N GLN A 566 46.01 -12.16 55.37
CA GLN A 566 46.17 -12.06 53.92
C GLN A 566 47.06 -13.18 53.35
N ASN A 567 46.43 -14.14 52.67
CA ASN A 567 47.07 -15.09 51.77
C ASN A 567 46.79 -14.66 50.32
N PRO A 568 47.79 -14.59 49.41
CA PRO A 568 47.56 -14.17 48.02
C PRO A 568 46.50 -14.98 47.26
N GLU A 569 46.23 -16.25 47.62
CA GLU A 569 45.13 -16.99 47.00
C GLU A 569 43.74 -16.53 47.49
N MET A 570 43.63 -16.09 48.76
CA MET A 570 42.39 -15.51 49.29
C MET A 570 42.11 -14.14 48.64
N THR A 571 43.15 -13.34 48.38
CA THR A 571 42.99 -12.08 47.65
C THR A 571 42.39 -12.31 46.26
N LYS A 572 42.86 -13.31 45.51
CA LYS A 572 42.30 -13.71 44.21
C LYS A 572 40.83 -14.14 44.32
N ILE A 573 40.47 -14.96 45.32
CA ILE A 573 39.07 -15.38 45.53
C ILE A 573 38.18 -14.17 45.81
N ASN A 574 38.62 -13.23 46.66
CA ASN A 574 37.90 -12.00 46.96
C ASN A 574 37.70 -11.11 45.73
N GLU A 575 38.72 -11.01 44.86
CA GLU A 575 38.64 -10.26 43.60
C GLU A 575 37.70 -10.94 42.58
N ALA A 576 37.80 -12.25 42.40
CA ALA A 576 36.93 -13.02 41.52
C ALA A 576 35.45 -12.99 41.98
N VAL A 577 35.20 -13.16 43.29
CA VAL A 577 33.85 -13.08 43.87
C VAL A 577 33.27 -11.67 43.72
N LYS A 578 34.06 -10.61 43.86
CA LYS A 578 33.61 -9.23 43.59
C LYS A 578 33.25 -9.03 42.12
N HIS A 579 34.07 -9.53 41.20
CA HIS A 579 33.80 -9.43 39.77
C HIS A 579 32.50 -10.17 39.38
N LEU A 580 32.34 -11.41 39.86
CA LEU A 580 31.12 -12.19 39.63
C LEU A 580 29.88 -11.54 40.25
N LYS A 581 29.98 -10.95 41.46
CA LYS A 581 28.90 -10.15 42.06
C LYS A 581 28.50 -8.94 41.21
N LEU A 582 29.46 -8.22 40.63
CA LEU A 582 29.18 -7.06 39.77
C LEU A 582 28.39 -7.47 38.51
N LEU A 583 28.76 -8.59 37.87
CA LEU A 583 28.04 -9.12 36.70
C LEU A 583 26.61 -9.57 37.06
N VAL A 584 26.45 -10.34 38.15
CA VAL A 584 25.14 -10.85 38.60
C VAL A 584 24.19 -9.74 39.08
N MET A 585 24.71 -8.56 39.42
CA MET A 585 23.90 -7.39 39.80
C MET A 585 23.39 -6.55 38.61
N MET A 586 23.75 -6.89 37.36
CA MET A 586 23.21 -6.26 36.16
C MET A 586 21.79 -6.78 35.80
N PRO A 587 20.98 -6.03 35.02
CA PRO A 587 19.71 -6.53 34.48
C PRO A 587 19.90 -7.83 33.68
N GLN A 588 18.92 -8.75 33.74
CA GLN A 588 19.04 -10.06 33.09
C GLN A 588 19.04 -9.98 31.56
N GLU A 589 18.54 -8.86 31.02
CA GLU A 589 18.57 -8.50 29.61
C GLU A 589 19.99 -8.17 29.11
N GLU A 590 20.91 -7.85 30.02
CA GLU A 590 22.31 -7.47 29.73
C GLU A 590 23.31 -8.61 30.05
N TRP A 591 22.84 -9.79 30.44
CA TRP A 591 23.70 -10.91 30.84
C TRP A 591 24.33 -11.65 29.66
N SER A 592 25.63 -11.46 29.48
CA SER A 592 26.48 -12.34 28.68
C SER A 592 26.62 -13.71 29.34
N ARG A 593 26.13 -14.77 28.69
CA ARG A 593 26.32 -16.17 29.11
C ARG A 593 27.80 -16.48 29.34
N HIS A 594 28.64 -16.09 28.37
CA HIS A 594 30.08 -16.30 28.37
C HIS A 594 30.74 -15.71 29.62
N ASP A 595 30.48 -14.43 29.91
CA ASP A 595 31.19 -13.70 30.97
C ASP A 595 30.75 -14.14 32.36
N VAL A 596 29.46 -14.46 32.54
CA VAL A 596 28.97 -15.07 33.79
C VAL A 596 29.56 -16.46 34.00
N THR A 597 29.70 -17.30 32.95
CA THR A 597 30.42 -18.58 33.08
C THR A 597 31.91 -18.40 33.40
N ALA A 598 32.61 -17.51 32.69
CA ALA A 598 34.04 -17.29 32.88
C ALA A 598 34.36 -16.74 34.28
N ALA A 599 33.55 -15.81 34.80
CA ALA A 599 33.69 -15.31 36.17
C ALA A 599 33.33 -16.38 37.24
N THR A 600 32.36 -17.25 36.96
CA THR A 600 32.02 -18.40 37.81
C THR A 600 33.18 -19.41 37.87
N GLU A 601 33.79 -19.72 36.73
CA GLU A 601 34.97 -20.58 36.64
C GLU A 601 36.21 -19.95 37.29
N ALA A 602 36.43 -18.65 37.15
CA ALA A 602 37.51 -17.95 37.83
C ALA A 602 37.41 -18.09 39.37
N VAL A 603 36.19 -18.02 39.92
CA VAL A 603 35.96 -18.27 41.36
C VAL A 603 36.24 -19.74 41.71
N THR A 604 35.75 -20.73 40.95
CA THR A 604 36.00 -22.14 41.29
C THR A 604 37.47 -22.53 41.16
N GLN A 605 38.17 -22.05 40.13
CA GLN A 605 39.62 -22.26 39.94
C GLN A 605 40.44 -21.64 41.09
N ALA A 606 40.13 -20.40 41.50
CA ALA A 606 40.83 -19.76 42.62
C ALA A 606 40.63 -20.51 43.95
N ARG A 607 39.44 -21.08 44.17
CA ARG A 607 39.14 -21.93 45.33
C ARG A 607 39.88 -23.27 45.29
N VAL A 608 39.98 -23.91 44.13
CA VAL A 608 40.79 -25.14 43.95
C VAL A 608 42.27 -24.86 44.23
N ALA A 609 42.80 -23.72 43.77
CA ALA A 609 44.17 -23.31 44.06
C ALA A 609 44.44 -23.10 45.56
N LEU A 610 43.49 -22.49 46.30
CA LEU A 610 43.58 -22.39 47.76
C LEU A 610 43.59 -23.76 48.44
N LYS A 611 42.70 -24.68 48.03
CA LYS A 611 42.56 -26.01 48.64
C LYS A 611 43.78 -26.90 48.42
N ALA A 612 44.26 -27.00 47.19
CA ALA A 612 45.49 -27.71 46.86
C ALA A 612 46.71 -27.16 47.64
N LYS A 613 46.75 -25.85 47.88
CA LYS A 613 47.81 -25.20 48.69
C LYS A 613 47.69 -25.50 50.18
N SER A 614 46.48 -25.58 50.74
CA SER A 614 46.28 -26.04 52.13
C SER A 614 46.60 -27.53 52.30
N GLU A 615 46.23 -28.38 51.35
CA GLU A 615 46.56 -29.82 51.35
C GLU A 615 48.07 -30.05 51.25
N ALA A 616 48.77 -29.29 50.40
CA ALA A 616 50.23 -29.32 50.32
C ALA A 616 50.90 -28.90 51.63
N LEU A 617 50.40 -27.86 52.32
CA LEU A 617 50.91 -27.42 53.62
C LEU A 617 50.65 -28.43 54.74
N ILE A 618 49.49 -29.10 54.74
CA ILE A 618 49.18 -30.20 55.67
C ILE A 618 50.17 -31.35 55.43
N LYS A 619 50.34 -31.78 54.18
CA LYS A 619 51.22 -32.89 53.80
C LYS A 619 52.69 -32.59 54.10
N GLU A 620 53.16 -31.36 53.87
CA GLU A 620 54.51 -30.94 54.26
C GLU A 620 54.68 -30.94 55.80
N GLY A 621 53.63 -30.60 56.55
CA GLY A 621 53.58 -30.73 58.00
C GLY A 621 53.63 -32.17 58.50
N GLU A 622 52.97 -33.10 57.80
CA GLU A 622 53.01 -34.54 58.09
C GLU A 622 54.36 -35.15 57.74
N GLU A 623 54.97 -34.81 56.59
CA GLU A 623 56.33 -35.22 56.25
C GLU A 623 57.39 -34.68 57.22
N LYS A 624 57.21 -33.45 57.74
CA LYS A 624 58.04 -32.89 58.80
C LYS A 624 57.87 -33.63 60.13
N LYS A 625 56.64 -34.06 60.48
CA LYS A 625 56.41 -34.95 61.64
C LYS A 625 57.04 -36.33 61.44
N ALA A 626 56.91 -36.94 60.26
CA ALA A 626 57.49 -38.25 59.97
C ALA A 626 59.04 -38.23 60.07
N LYS A 627 59.68 -37.17 59.54
CA LYS A 627 61.14 -36.97 59.66
C LYS A 627 61.60 -36.70 61.10
N ALA A 628 60.73 -36.27 62.02
CA ALA A 628 61.08 -36.06 63.42
C ALA A 628 61.17 -37.35 64.27
N VAL A 629 60.74 -38.51 63.73
CA VAL A 629 60.72 -39.81 64.45
C VAL A 629 61.85 -40.75 64.00
N GLY A 630 62.48 -40.47 62.86
CA GLY A 630 63.48 -41.36 62.23
C GLY A 630 64.90 -41.24 62.79
N GLY A 631 65.17 -41.77 63.99
CA GLY A 631 66.55 -41.82 64.53
C GLY A 631 66.75 -42.73 65.75
N GLY A 632 67.04 -44.02 65.54
CA GLY A 632 67.27 -44.98 66.65
C GLY A 632 67.76 -46.37 66.20
N VAL A 633 69.08 -46.55 66.22
CA VAL A 633 69.96 -47.73 66.01
C VAL A 633 69.38 -49.17 66.09
N VAL A 634 69.92 -50.03 65.22
CA VAL A 634 69.70 -51.49 65.05
C VAL A 634 70.12 -52.37 66.24
N PRO A 635 69.43 -53.50 66.48
CA PRO A 635 70.12 -54.77 66.71
C PRO A 635 69.56 -55.96 65.89
N THR A 636 70.45 -56.79 65.35
CA THR A 636 70.16 -58.14 64.81
C THR A 636 70.31 -59.19 65.93
N PRO A 637 69.50 -60.30 65.94
CA PRO A 637 69.89 -61.50 65.18
C PRO A 637 68.74 -62.41 64.65
N MET A 638 69.09 -63.24 63.64
CA MET A 638 68.55 -64.59 63.29
C MET A 638 67.02 -64.86 63.22
N GLY A 639 66.53 -65.23 62.02
CA GLY A 639 65.27 -65.98 61.80
C GLY A 639 65.52 -67.50 61.64
N GLY A 640 64.56 -68.37 61.29
CA GLY A 640 63.10 -68.26 61.08
C GLY A 640 62.40 -69.54 61.62
N VAL A 641 61.20 -70.00 61.22
CA VAL A 641 60.30 -69.69 60.07
C VAL A 641 58.83 -69.96 60.48
N VAL A 642 57.92 -69.04 60.08
CA VAL A 642 56.45 -69.17 59.80
C VAL A 642 55.70 -70.42 60.33
N PRO A 643 54.66 -70.25 61.20
CA PRO A 643 53.24 -70.33 60.73
C PRO A 643 52.22 -69.46 61.52
N THR A 644 50.91 -69.73 61.33
CA THR A 644 49.68 -69.14 61.96
C THR A 644 49.24 -67.75 61.47
N ALA A 645 47.97 -67.41 61.16
CA ALA A 645 46.62 -68.02 61.21
C ALA A 645 45.79 -67.93 62.51
N ALA A 646 44.54 -67.41 62.37
CA ALA A 646 43.51 -67.09 63.39
C ALA A 646 43.95 -66.04 64.45
N GLY A 647 43.10 -65.19 65.05
CA GLY A 647 41.65 -64.91 65.00
C GLY A 647 41.33 -63.96 66.20
N ASP A 648 40.23 -63.22 66.32
CA ASP A 648 38.98 -63.14 65.54
C ASP A 648 38.21 -61.82 65.89
N MET A 649 37.29 -61.35 65.03
CA MET A 649 36.38 -60.17 65.18
C MET A 649 37.04 -58.78 65.37
N ILE A 650 36.53 -57.60 64.94
CA ILE A 650 35.19 -57.06 64.63
C ILE A 650 35.28 -56.06 63.44
N GLU A 651 34.20 -55.90 62.64
CA GLU A 651 33.85 -54.81 61.67
C GLU A 651 34.89 -54.27 60.65
N SER A 652 34.50 -54.25 59.37
CA SER A 652 35.25 -53.60 58.28
C SER A 652 34.36 -52.76 57.35
N VAL A 653 34.92 -51.63 56.89
CA VAL A 653 34.38 -50.79 55.80
C VAL A 653 35.50 -50.64 54.79
N ASP A 654 35.31 -51.06 53.54
CA ASP A 654 36.39 -51.07 52.54
C ASP A 654 35.96 -50.73 51.10
N THR A 655 36.31 -49.50 50.70
CA THR A 655 37.12 -49.07 49.54
C THR A 655 37.11 -49.81 48.17
N ILE A 656 37.34 -48.99 47.11
CA ILE A 656 37.94 -49.27 45.77
C ILE A 656 37.01 -49.43 44.53
N TRP A 657 37.51 -48.77 43.45
CA TRP A 657 37.12 -48.62 42.04
C TRP A 657 36.51 -49.82 41.27
N GLY A 658 35.67 -49.49 40.26
CA GLY A 658 35.23 -50.37 39.17
C GLY A 658 34.73 -49.58 37.94
N ILE A 659 34.73 -50.16 36.73
CA ILE A 659 34.57 -49.45 35.44
C ILE A 659 33.45 -50.06 34.56
N THR A 660 32.68 -49.18 33.87
CA THR A 660 31.79 -49.39 32.68
C THR A 660 30.46 -50.19 32.71
N LEU A 661 29.43 -49.55 32.09
CA LEU A 661 28.46 -50.05 31.09
C LEU A 661 27.38 -51.13 31.40
N THR A 662 26.10 -50.67 31.47
CA THR A 662 24.89 -51.25 30.81
C THR A 662 24.38 -52.67 31.21
N PRO A 663 23.20 -53.13 30.71
CA PRO A 663 21.87 -52.51 30.64
C PRO A 663 20.70 -53.40 31.18
N ALA A 664 19.47 -52.84 31.23
CA ALA A 664 18.16 -53.54 31.37
C ALA A 664 17.89 -54.33 32.68
N GLY A 665 16.63 -54.62 33.08
CA GLY A 665 15.32 -54.18 32.59
C GLY A 665 14.16 -55.09 33.05
N LEU A 666 12.94 -54.54 33.23
CA LEU A 666 11.67 -55.21 33.63
C LEU A 666 11.66 -55.80 35.06
N ALA A 667 10.62 -55.75 35.90
CA ALA A 667 9.31 -55.04 35.96
C ALA A 667 8.83 -55.04 37.46
N THR A 668 7.60 -54.81 37.95
CA THR A 668 6.24 -54.72 37.38
C THR A 668 5.26 -54.00 38.35
N VAL A 669 4.25 -53.30 37.80
CA VAL A 669 2.81 -53.18 38.20
C VAL A 669 2.39 -53.75 39.58
N PRO A 670 1.72 -52.97 40.47
CA PRO A 670 0.25 -52.81 40.38
C PRO A 670 -0.37 -51.41 40.59
N THR A 671 -1.12 -51.00 39.56
CA THR A 671 -2.41 -50.26 39.54
C THR A 671 -2.99 -49.60 40.80
N ARG A 672 -3.51 -48.37 40.62
CA ARG A 672 -4.86 -48.04 41.12
C ARG A 672 -5.61 -47.03 40.23
N GLU A 673 -6.89 -47.30 40.04
CA GLU A 673 -7.93 -46.45 39.42
C GLU A 673 -8.31 -45.26 40.34
N ALA A 674 -9.05 -44.22 39.94
CA ALA A 674 -9.35 -43.55 38.66
C ALA A 674 -10.22 -42.32 39.00
N PHE A 675 -10.39 -41.34 38.09
CA PHE A 675 -11.68 -40.68 37.83
C PHE A 675 -11.59 -39.73 36.61
N VAL A 676 -12.70 -39.57 35.89
CA VAL A 676 -12.85 -38.62 34.77
C VAL A 676 -13.83 -37.53 35.18
N LEU A 677 -13.57 -36.28 34.82
CA LEU A 677 -14.61 -35.25 34.70
C LEU A 677 -14.27 -34.27 33.56
N SER A 678 -15.29 -33.88 32.82
CA SER A 678 -15.20 -33.06 31.61
C SER A 678 -15.67 -31.63 31.86
N ALA A 679 -15.00 -30.65 31.22
CA ALA A 679 -15.60 -29.36 30.91
C ALA A 679 -14.96 -28.76 29.66
N GLY A 680 -15.77 -28.38 28.67
CA GLY A 680 -15.38 -27.45 27.61
C GLY A 680 -16.12 -26.13 27.83
N ALA A 681 -15.47 -25.00 27.54
CA ALA A 681 -16.06 -23.68 27.64
C ALA A 681 -15.49 -22.73 26.57
N GLU A 682 -16.20 -22.70 25.45
CA GLU A 682 -16.24 -21.62 24.46
C GLU A 682 -16.32 -20.23 25.11
N VAL A 683 -15.48 -19.27 24.67
CA VAL A 683 -15.60 -17.84 25.01
C VAL A 683 -15.27 -16.98 23.80
N LEU A 684 -16.27 -16.26 23.29
CA LEU A 684 -16.14 -15.18 22.32
C LEU A 684 -15.57 -13.90 22.95
N ARG A 685 -14.77 -13.14 22.20
CA ARG A 685 -14.66 -11.67 22.32
C ARG A 685 -14.11 -11.03 21.05
#